data_AF-A0A4R3RHM8-F1
#
_entry.id   AF-A0A4R3RHM8-F1
#
_cell.length_a   1.000
_cell.length_b   1.000
_cell.length_c   1.000
_cell.angle_alpha   90.00
_cell.angle_beta   90.00
_cell.angle_gamma   90.00
#
_symmetry.space_group_name_H-M   'P 1'
#
loop_
_entity.id
_entity.type
_entity.pdbx_description
1 polymer ?
#
loop_
_entity_poly.entity_id
_entity_poly.type
_entity_poly.pdbx_seq_one_letter_code
_entity_poly.pdbx_strand_id
1 'polypeptide(L)'
;MPGVIETIALIVSSVATTTLAANALYLGTYALALGGLAFGAQALQSLFVQKPSVPRPDDGSYNLKQSVPSLSYVLGTTKKGGDYVFLEEHRGTAYHIIVWAGHRIQGYVQHYLHDDRVTLDGSGDVTSPSHYDEKVRILTKLGLNAETAYADIVARFPTIWNNNCRGDGLASVLMRVLTVDSEDYLDTFPNQMPEHSVVGNGALLYDPRKDSTQGGSGSHRYNNPSTWEFSKNIALMRLWHLCHPVGGKMAYENMYLPDWINAATVCDQNVTNRTGGTEKRYNGGFWFRASNDPIEVGRVMDEAAEMVVYERADGKIGVHAGEYVAPDITLTAINTYSIRVDKNKRRSATVLGVRGRYVNTAKDYITEDAAIYGDPYGDIDDNTERTKTFENALIQSHNHCQRKQKLVYIRANARKVSVVADYTADDVRKVPYRRFVTVHYPSRGLTNATIEITSSVSIDLRNMRVSFSGILVDSTLYDFDAATEEGVPGESVEPLPDEGVPEPVDFAATIQTEVVSGGATAAFILATWDFEADTLTYELEYDRTSGSTGVQQAFSNAGDTQVRSGYLVDGEEYKCRLRAYGGGSKSNWTDYILLTATADPVSPGPVTSVSVDVSTPGEATFQWTAPNSSNYYACRVYINTVNNLGTATLVATEYGPPSAVDARTATSLSPNNYYGWLVAINPSGKPSNPADNDVATGLFVVT
;
A
#
# COMPACT_ATOMS: atom_id res chain seq x y z
N MET A 1 -13.81 38.68 -48.59
CA MET A 1 -15.16 38.69 -49.18
C MET A 1 -15.35 37.40 -50.00
N PRO A 2 -16.56 36.84 -50.04
CA PRO A 2 -16.83 35.43 -49.75
C PRO A 2 -17.25 34.60 -50.98
N GLY A 3 -17.34 33.27 -50.79
CA GLY A 3 -18.41 32.45 -51.34
C GLY A 3 -18.06 31.54 -52.52
N VAL A 4 -17.90 30.23 -52.26
CA VAL A 4 -18.47 29.13 -53.05
C VAL A 4 -18.65 27.91 -52.13
N ILE A 5 -19.65 27.95 -51.25
CA ILE A 5 -20.39 26.78 -50.79
C ILE A 5 -21.75 26.92 -51.47
N GLU A 6 -22.17 25.91 -52.23
CA GLU A 6 -23.56 25.58 -52.66
C GLU A 6 -23.56 24.97 -54.06
N THR A 7 -23.28 23.67 -54.21
CA THR A 7 -23.85 22.92 -55.36
C THR A 7 -23.90 21.39 -55.29
N ILE A 8 -23.72 20.70 -54.16
CA ILE A 8 -23.94 19.23 -54.17
C ILE A 8 -24.66 18.77 -52.90
N ALA A 9 -25.94 19.14 -52.80
CA ALA A 9 -26.94 18.42 -52.02
C ALA A 9 -28.31 18.62 -52.68
N LEU A 10 -28.74 17.69 -53.54
CA LEU A 10 -30.11 17.13 -53.65
C LEU A 10 -30.26 16.36 -54.97
N ILE A 11 -30.52 15.06 -54.91
CA ILE A 11 -31.72 14.40 -55.45
C ILE A 11 -31.75 12.95 -54.94
N VAL A 12 -32.91 12.59 -54.40
CA VAL A 12 -33.27 11.36 -53.69
C VAL A 12 -33.99 10.40 -54.65
N SER A 13 -33.68 9.10 -54.51
CA SER A 13 -34.48 7.89 -54.78
C SER A 13 -35.04 7.60 -56.19
N SER A 14 -34.80 6.39 -56.69
CA SER A 14 -35.87 5.38 -56.86
C SER A 14 -35.32 4.03 -57.32
N VAL A 15 -35.63 2.99 -56.54
CA VAL A 15 -36.11 1.64 -56.89
C VAL A 15 -35.62 0.65 -55.83
N ALA A 16 -36.58 0.21 -55.03
CA ALA A 16 -36.45 -0.78 -53.98
C ALA A 16 -36.32 -2.21 -54.53
N THR A 17 -36.00 -3.14 -53.62
CA THR A 17 -36.10 -4.61 -53.67
C THR A 17 -34.81 -5.39 -53.97
N THR A 18 -34.05 -5.71 -52.92
CA THR A 18 -33.89 -7.10 -52.40
C THR A 18 -32.85 -7.14 -51.27
N THR A 19 -33.26 -7.72 -50.14
CA THR A 19 -32.60 -7.76 -48.83
C THR A 19 -31.51 -8.83 -48.70
N LEU A 20 -30.74 -9.12 -49.76
CA LEU A 20 -29.74 -10.21 -49.73
C LEU A 20 -28.37 -9.90 -50.39
N ALA A 21 -28.06 -8.63 -50.72
CA ALA A 21 -26.79 -8.28 -51.37
C ALA A 21 -26.17 -6.94 -50.93
N ALA A 22 -26.22 -6.60 -49.63
CA ALA A 22 -25.67 -5.33 -49.11
C ALA A 22 -24.47 -5.48 -48.13
N ASN A 23 -23.94 -6.69 -47.90
CA ASN A 23 -22.80 -6.90 -46.99
C ASN A 23 -21.47 -7.27 -47.69
N ALA A 24 -21.41 -7.23 -49.02
CA ALA A 24 -20.22 -7.67 -49.78
C ALA A 24 -19.43 -6.53 -50.46
N LEU A 25 -19.76 -5.26 -50.22
CA LEU A 25 -19.05 -4.12 -50.84
C LEU A 25 -18.84 -2.95 -49.87
N TYR A 26 -18.40 -3.25 -48.64
CA TYR A 26 -17.85 -2.28 -47.69
C TYR A 26 -16.60 -2.82 -46.95
N LEU A 27 -16.04 -3.97 -47.38
CA LEU A 27 -14.85 -4.59 -46.79
C LEU A 27 -13.67 -4.73 -47.78
N GLY A 28 -13.78 -4.19 -48.99
CA GLY A 28 -12.80 -4.39 -50.07
C GLY A 28 -11.77 -3.27 -50.27
N THR A 29 -11.82 -2.19 -49.48
CA THR A 29 -10.96 -1.00 -49.71
C THR A 29 -10.49 -0.34 -48.40
N TYR A 30 -10.32 -1.10 -47.32
CA TYR A 30 -9.73 -0.62 -46.05
C TYR A 30 -8.45 -1.35 -45.64
N ALA A 31 -7.92 -2.24 -46.50
CA ALA A 31 -6.69 -3.00 -46.27
C ALA A 31 -5.50 -2.54 -47.15
N LEU A 32 -5.59 -1.36 -47.77
CA LEU A 32 -4.50 -0.77 -48.59
C LEU A 32 -4.03 0.61 -48.10
N ALA A 33 -4.31 0.95 -46.83
CA ALA A 33 -4.05 2.30 -46.30
C ALA A 33 -3.46 2.36 -44.87
N LEU A 34 -2.75 1.31 -44.41
CA LEU A 34 -2.01 1.34 -43.14
C LEU A 34 -0.55 0.90 -43.28
N GLY A 35 0.06 1.16 -44.44
CA GLY A 35 1.46 0.88 -44.73
C GLY A 35 2.16 2.04 -45.44
N GLY A 36 2.34 3.18 -44.77
CA GLY A 36 3.25 4.25 -45.20
C GLY A 36 2.63 5.37 -46.07
N LEU A 37 2.55 6.57 -45.47
CA LEU A 37 2.36 7.92 -46.05
C LEU A 37 0.92 8.36 -46.43
N ALA A 38 0.18 8.92 -45.46
CA ALA A 38 -0.58 10.18 -45.65
C ALA A 38 -1.24 10.67 -44.33
N PHE A 39 -0.48 11.40 -43.52
CA PHE A 39 -0.96 12.20 -42.38
C PHE A 39 -1.64 13.51 -42.84
N GLY A 40 -2.44 13.49 -43.90
CA GLY A 40 -2.74 14.70 -44.69
C GLY A 40 -4.15 15.29 -44.65
N ALA A 41 -5.19 14.55 -44.27
CA ALA A 41 -6.56 15.09 -44.33
C ALA A 41 -7.56 14.58 -43.28
N GLN A 42 -7.33 13.42 -42.65
CA GLN A 42 -8.11 12.98 -41.48
C GLN A 42 -7.44 13.33 -40.15
N ALA A 43 -6.15 13.71 -40.19
CA ALA A 43 -5.43 14.26 -39.04
C ALA A 43 -5.97 15.64 -38.61
N LEU A 44 -6.61 16.43 -39.50
CA LEU A 44 -7.11 17.76 -39.12
C LEU A 44 -8.31 17.71 -38.17
N GLN A 45 -9.08 16.62 -38.12
CA GLN A 45 -10.16 16.46 -37.14
C GLN A 45 -9.69 15.79 -35.84
N SER A 46 -8.63 14.97 -35.88
CA SER A 46 -8.00 14.40 -34.66
C SER A 46 -6.96 15.34 -34.02
N LEU A 47 -6.53 16.40 -34.70
CA LEU A 47 -5.65 17.44 -34.14
C LEU A 47 -6.36 18.35 -33.11
N PHE A 48 -7.68 18.26 -32.98
CA PHE A 48 -8.46 19.02 -32.00
C PHE A 48 -9.04 18.17 -30.86
N VAL A 49 -8.73 16.87 -30.79
CA VAL A 49 -9.02 16.02 -29.62
C VAL A 49 -7.76 15.24 -29.28
N GLN A 50 -6.95 15.78 -28.36
CA GLN A 50 -5.88 15.00 -27.74
C GLN A 50 -6.53 13.87 -26.94
N LYS A 51 -6.38 12.62 -27.42
CA LYS A 51 -6.75 11.46 -26.62
C LYS A 51 -5.80 11.35 -25.42
N PRO A 52 -6.28 10.90 -24.25
CA PRO A 52 -5.42 10.72 -23.08
C PRO A 52 -4.32 9.68 -23.35
N SER A 53 -3.10 9.96 -22.89
CA SER A 53 -1.98 9.01 -22.92
C SER A 53 -2.26 7.80 -22.03
N VAL A 54 -1.56 6.70 -22.28
CA VAL A 54 -1.60 5.52 -21.41
C VAL A 54 -1.19 5.93 -19.99
N PRO A 55 -1.98 5.58 -18.95
CA PRO A 55 -1.66 5.94 -17.57
C PRO A 55 -0.33 5.35 -17.12
N ARG A 56 0.40 6.13 -16.33
CA ARG A 56 1.53 5.63 -15.56
C ARG A 56 1.01 4.84 -14.35
N PRO A 57 1.84 3.97 -13.75
CA PRO A 57 1.49 3.28 -12.51
C PRO A 57 0.98 4.26 -11.43
N ASP A 58 1.67 5.39 -11.28
CA ASP A 58 1.37 6.42 -10.28
C ASP A 58 -0.01 7.08 -10.48
N ASP A 59 -0.51 7.16 -11.72
CA ASP A 59 -1.83 7.74 -12.06
C ASP A 59 -2.99 6.90 -11.51
N GLY A 60 -2.73 5.66 -11.11
CA GLY A 60 -3.70 4.73 -10.54
C GLY A 60 -3.57 4.57 -9.03
N SER A 61 -2.80 5.43 -8.34
CA SER A 61 -2.55 5.31 -6.90
C SER A 61 -3.80 5.57 -6.02
N TYR A 62 -4.72 6.41 -6.49
CA TYR A 62 -5.93 6.81 -5.76
C TYR A 62 -7.22 6.37 -6.46
N ASN A 63 -8.32 6.37 -5.71
CA ASN A 63 -9.64 6.06 -6.26
C ASN A 63 -10.26 7.26 -6.97
N LEU A 64 -10.76 7.05 -8.19
CA LEU A 64 -11.34 8.12 -8.99
C LEU A 64 -12.83 8.30 -8.71
N LYS A 65 -13.24 9.51 -8.32
CA LYS A 65 -14.65 9.90 -8.17
C LYS A 65 -15.07 10.81 -9.31
N GLN A 66 -15.69 10.23 -10.34
CA GLN A 66 -16.24 10.95 -11.49
C GLN A 66 -17.63 10.39 -11.84
N SER A 67 -18.48 11.20 -12.47
CA SER A 67 -19.86 10.78 -12.78
C SER A 67 -19.92 9.61 -13.75
N VAL A 68 -18.98 9.52 -14.71
CA VAL A 68 -18.89 8.44 -15.71
C VAL A 68 -17.41 8.20 -16.06
N PRO A 69 -16.65 7.46 -15.24
CA PRO A 69 -15.26 7.14 -15.55
C PRO A 69 -15.18 6.13 -16.70
N SER A 70 -14.15 6.24 -17.54
CA SER A 70 -13.89 5.24 -18.59
C SER A 70 -13.38 3.95 -17.95
N LEU A 71 -13.99 2.80 -18.29
CA LEU A 71 -13.61 1.51 -17.71
C LEU A 71 -12.12 1.20 -17.91
N SER A 72 -11.48 0.74 -16.85
CA SER A 72 -10.09 0.32 -16.83
C SER A 72 -9.96 -1.15 -17.22
N TYR A 73 -8.97 -1.49 -18.04
CA TYR A 73 -8.60 -2.85 -18.43
C TYR A 73 -7.20 -3.15 -17.87
N VAL A 74 -7.05 -4.31 -17.25
CA VAL A 74 -5.83 -4.72 -16.55
C VAL A 74 -5.28 -5.99 -17.15
N LEU A 75 -4.01 -5.95 -17.55
CA LEU A 75 -3.28 -7.07 -18.13
C LEU A 75 -2.08 -7.41 -17.24
N GLY A 76 -1.86 -8.69 -16.98
CA GLY A 76 -0.82 -9.13 -16.02
C GLY A 76 -1.19 -8.81 -14.58
N THR A 77 -0.18 -8.60 -13.73
CA THR A 77 -0.39 -8.24 -12.32
C THR A 77 -0.09 -6.76 -12.12
N THR A 78 -0.97 -5.97 -11.50
CA THR A 78 -0.71 -4.54 -11.23
C THR A 78 -1.29 -4.11 -9.88
N LYS A 79 -0.72 -3.07 -9.27
CA LYS A 79 -1.36 -2.27 -8.22
C LYS A 79 -2.08 -1.08 -8.84
N LYS A 80 -3.32 -0.85 -8.43
CA LYS A 80 -4.07 0.40 -8.66
C LYS A 80 -5.29 0.47 -7.74
N GLY A 81 -5.76 1.68 -7.47
CA GLY A 81 -7.11 1.97 -7.00
C GLY A 81 -8.16 1.64 -8.07
N GLY A 82 -9.39 2.08 -7.87
CA GLY A 82 -10.48 1.88 -8.83
C GLY A 82 -11.38 3.10 -8.97
N ASP A 83 -12.48 2.89 -9.67
CA ASP A 83 -13.45 3.92 -10.00
C ASP A 83 -14.68 3.80 -9.08
N TYR A 84 -15.03 4.86 -8.37
CA TYR A 84 -16.23 4.88 -7.51
C TYR A 84 -17.50 4.78 -8.35
N VAL A 85 -18.37 3.82 -7.99
CA VAL A 85 -19.73 3.69 -8.56
C VAL A 85 -20.82 3.77 -7.51
N PHE A 86 -20.46 3.68 -6.23
CA PHE A 86 -21.37 3.83 -5.09
C PHE A 86 -20.61 4.39 -3.89
N LEU A 87 -21.19 5.38 -3.22
CA LEU A 87 -20.70 5.90 -1.95
C LEU A 87 -21.87 6.46 -1.15
N GLU A 88 -22.34 5.70 -0.17
CA GLU A 88 -23.48 6.10 0.68
C GLU A 88 -23.25 5.68 2.13
N GLU A 89 -23.95 6.34 3.04
CA GLU A 89 -23.88 6.11 4.48
C GLU A 89 -25.18 5.47 4.99
N HIS A 90 -25.04 4.53 5.94
CA HIS A 90 -26.18 3.99 6.66
C HIS A 90 -25.81 3.65 8.11
N ARG A 91 -26.40 4.40 9.06
CA ARG A 91 -26.31 4.20 10.52
C ARG A 91 -24.86 4.20 11.07
N GLY A 92 -24.07 5.20 10.69
CA GLY A 92 -22.67 5.35 11.11
C GLY A 92 -21.73 4.39 10.37
N THR A 93 -22.05 4.02 9.14
CA THR A 93 -21.17 3.17 8.32
C THR A 93 -21.18 3.67 6.88
N ALA A 94 -20.00 3.95 6.34
CA ALA A 94 -19.80 4.29 4.94
C ALA A 94 -19.65 3.02 4.09
N TYR A 95 -20.32 2.99 2.94
CA TYR A 95 -20.28 1.88 1.99
C TYR A 95 -19.79 2.37 0.63
N HIS A 96 -18.70 1.76 0.17
CA HIS A 96 -17.98 2.12 -1.04
C HIS A 96 -18.09 0.95 -2.02
N ILE A 97 -18.56 1.18 -3.25
CA ILE A 97 -18.36 0.20 -4.33
C ILE A 97 -17.42 0.82 -5.35
N ILE A 98 -16.32 0.12 -5.57
CA ILE A 98 -15.19 0.56 -6.39
C ILE A 98 -15.00 -0.48 -7.51
N VAL A 99 -15.08 -0.05 -8.76
CA VAL A 99 -14.80 -0.89 -9.92
C VAL A 99 -13.30 -0.86 -10.20
N TRP A 100 -12.66 -2.01 -10.09
CA TRP A 100 -11.24 -2.14 -10.33
C TRP A 100 -10.95 -2.43 -11.81
N ALA A 101 -11.70 -3.31 -12.46
CA ALA A 101 -11.52 -3.60 -13.88
C ALA A 101 -12.85 -3.85 -14.60
N GLY A 102 -12.93 -3.40 -15.85
CA GLY A 102 -14.07 -3.56 -16.75
C GLY A 102 -14.11 -4.90 -17.49
N HIS A 103 -13.57 -5.95 -16.88
CA HIS A 103 -13.60 -7.32 -17.40
C HIS A 103 -13.39 -8.31 -16.24
N ARG A 104 -13.60 -9.60 -16.53
CA ARG A 104 -13.24 -10.68 -15.62
C ARG A 104 -11.75 -10.68 -15.32
N ILE A 105 -11.40 -10.74 -14.05
CA ILE A 105 -10.01 -10.88 -13.58
C ILE A 105 -9.77 -12.29 -13.03
N GLN A 106 -8.50 -12.67 -12.92
CA GLN A 106 -8.11 -13.92 -12.26
C GLN A 106 -8.36 -13.85 -10.75
N GLY A 107 -8.04 -12.71 -10.12
CA GLY A 107 -8.22 -12.56 -8.68
C GLY A 107 -7.50 -11.36 -8.10
N TYR A 108 -7.95 -10.93 -6.93
CA TYR A 108 -7.24 -9.99 -6.07
C TYR A 108 -6.14 -10.72 -5.29
N VAL A 109 -5.01 -10.05 -5.07
CA VAL A 109 -3.82 -10.64 -4.43
C VAL A 109 -3.58 -10.00 -3.07
N GLN A 110 -3.43 -8.67 -3.03
CA GLN A 110 -3.13 -7.93 -1.80
C GLN A 110 -3.90 -6.62 -1.80
N HIS A 111 -4.72 -6.41 -0.77
CA HIS A 111 -5.45 -5.16 -0.56
C HIS A 111 -4.62 -4.17 0.24
N TYR A 112 -4.88 -2.89 0.00
CA TYR A 112 -4.26 -1.79 0.70
C TYR A 112 -5.31 -0.77 1.10
N LEU A 113 -5.09 -0.13 2.24
CA LEU A 113 -5.81 1.05 2.70
C LEU A 113 -4.77 2.15 2.90
N HIS A 114 -4.79 3.16 2.03
CA HIS A 114 -3.64 4.04 1.81
C HIS A 114 -2.37 3.22 1.51
N ASP A 115 -1.36 3.31 2.37
CA ASP A 115 -0.10 2.60 2.26
C ASP A 115 -0.08 1.28 3.08
N ASP A 116 -1.10 1.03 3.91
CA ASP A 116 -1.16 -0.17 4.75
C ASP A 116 -1.52 -1.41 3.94
N ARG A 117 -0.66 -2.42 3.99
CA ARG A 117 -1.00 -3.79 3.53
C ARG A 117 -1.97 -4.43 4.51
N VAL A 118 -3.20 -4.68 4.06
CA VAL A 118 -4.22 -5.25 4.95
C VAL A 118 -4.36 -6.76 4.86
N THR A 119 -4.62 -7.40 5.99
CA THR A 119 -4.99 -8.82 6.07
C THR A 119 -6.47 -8.96 6.36
N LEU A 120 -7.14 -9.84 5.63
CA LEU A 120 -8.59 -10.09 5.76
C LEU A 120 -8.84 -11.44 6.43
N ASP A 121 -9.86 -11.50 7.28
CA ASP A 121 -10.39 -12.76 7.81
C ASP A 121 -11.29 -13.48 6.78
N GLY A 122 -11.91 -14.61 7.17
CA GLY A 122 -12.82 -15.36 6.30
C GLY A 122 -14.13 -14.62 5.94
N SER A 123 -14.49 -13.59 6.68
CA SER A 123 -15.66 -12.74 6.48
C SER A 123 -15.35 -11.48 5.66
N GLY A 124 -14.07 -11.20 5.42
CA GLY A 124 -13.56 -10.00 4.75
C GLY A 124 -13.23 -8.84 5.69
N ASP A 125 -13.26 -9.03 7.01
CA ASP A 125 -12.88 -8.01 7.99
C ASP A 125 -11.36 -7.81 8.03
N VAL A 126 -10.93 -6.56 8.10
CA VAL A 126 -9.52 -6.19 8.23
C VAL A 126 -9.03 -6.48 9.65
N THR A 127 -8.05 -7.38 9.76
CA THR A 127 -7.45 -7.83 11.03
C THR A 127 -6.03 -7.33 11.25
N SER A 128 -5.38 -6.84 10.19
CA SER A 128 -4.06 -6.20 10.26
C SER A 128 -4.00 -5.08 9.21
N PRO A 129 -3.35 -3.94 9.50
CA PRO A 129 -2.81 -3.53 10.81
C PRO A 129 -3.86 -3.48 11.92
N SER A 130 -3.44 -3.70 13.17
CA SER A 130 -4.35 -3.82 14.32
C SER A 130 -5.16 -2.55 14.59
N HIS A 131 -4.67 -1.39 14.16
CA HIS A 131 -5.36 -0.12 14.35
C HIS A 131 -6.71 -0.08 13.65
N TYR A 132 -6.94 -0.85 12.58
CA TYR A 132 -8.25 -0.92 11.94
C TYR A 132 -9.31 -1.63 12.79
N ASP A 133 -8.94 -2.41 13.83
CA ASP A 133 -9.82 -3.06 14.82
C ASP A 133 -11.16 -3.60 14.26
N GLU A 134 -11.10 -4.34 13.14
CA GLU A 134 -12.26 -4.90 12.43
C GLU A 134 -13.31 -3.86 11.98
N LYS A 135 -12.96 -2.56 11.97
CA LYS A 135 -13.81 -1.44 11.55
C LYS A 135 -13.88 -1.28 10.03
N VAL A 136 -13.03 -1.99 9.28
CA VAL A 136 -13.08 -2.03 7.82
C VAL A 136 -13.36 -3.45 7.35
N ARG A 137 -14.31 -3.60 6.42
CA ARG A 137 -14.60 -4.87 5.74
C ARG A 137 -14.48 -4.72 4.23
N ILE A 138 -13.82 -5.67 3.59
CA ILE A 138 -13.60 -5.74 2.16
C ILE A 138 -14.23 -7.02 1.60
N LEU A 139 -15.17 -6.88 0.68
CA LEU A 139 -15.75 -7.97 -0.11
C LEU A 139 -15.46 -7.74 -1.59
N THR A 140 -15.29 -8.82 -2.35
CA THR A 140 -14.82 -8.73 -3.74
C THR A 140 -15.69 -9.49 -4.74
N LYS A 141 -15.66 -9.06 -5.99
CA LYS A 141 -16.27 -9.71 -7.16
C LYS A 141 -15.29 -9.72 -8.30
N LEU A 142 -15.24 -10.83 -9.05
CA LEU A 142 -14.21 -11.06 -10.06
C LEU A 142 -14.58 -10.55 -11.45
N GLY A 143 -15.81 -10.06 -11.65
CA GLY A 143 -16.29 -9.55 -12.94
C GLY A 143 -16.80 -10.66 -13.85
N LEU A 144 -17.58 -11.59 -13.31
CA LEU A 144 -18.25 -12.64 -14.09
C LEU A 144 -19.24 -12.03 -15.09
N ASN A 145 -19.47 -12.71 -16.22
CA ASN A 145 -20.42 -12.26 -17.25
C ASN A 145 -21.84 -12.05 -16.70
N ALA A 146 -22.25 -12.89 -15.75
CA ALA A 146 -23.41 -12.68 -14.91
C ALA A 146 -22.89 -12.68 -13.48
N GLU A 147 -22.76 -11.49 -12.90
CA GLU A 147 -22.24 -11.31 -11.56
C GLU A 147 -23.40 -11.32 -10.55
N THR A 148 -23.08 -11.20 -9.27
CA THR A 148 -24.09 -11.11 -8.19
C THR A 148 -23.95 -9.79 -7.46
N ALA A 149 -25.08 -9.13 -7.20
CA ALA A 149 -25.10 -7.92 -6.39
C ALA A 149 -24.58 -8.21 -4.98
N TYR A 150 -23.93 -7.22 -4.35
CA TYR A 150 -23.52 -7.32 -2.96
C TYR A 150 -24.76 -7.37 -2.06
N ALA A 151 -25.00 -8.53 -1.44
CA ALA A 151 -26.18 -8.75 -0.59
C ALA A 151 -26.28 -7.72 0.56
N ASP A 152 -25.13 -7.35 1.13
CA ASP A 152 -25.03 -6.38 2.22
C ASP A 152 -25.55 -4.98 1.82
N ILE A 153 -25.28 -4.58 0.57
CA ILE A 153 -25.73 -3.31 0.00
C ILE A 153 -27.21 -3.38 -0.35
N VAL A 154 -27.66 -4.45 -1.00
CA VAL A 154 -29.08 -4.63 -1.36
C VAL A 154 -29.96 -4.59 -0.11
N ALA A 155 -29.50 -5.15 1.01
CA ALA A 155 -30.24 -5.14 2.27
C ALA A 155 -30.40 -3.73 2.88
N ARG A 156 -29.40 -2.85 2.74
CA ARG A 156 -29.39 -1.51 3.37
C ARG A 156 -29.91 -0.41 2.47
N PHE A 157 -29.72 -0.55 1.17
CA PHE A 157 -30.03 0.45 0.16
C PHE A 157 -30.98 -0.07 -0.94
N PRO A 158 -32.06 -0.79 -0.63
CA PRO A 158 -32.87 -1.50 -1.63
C PRO A 158 -33.54 -0.56 -2.66
N THR A 159 -33.72 0.72 -2.33
CA THR A 159 -34.35 1.72 -3.20
C THR A 159 -33.40 2.27 -4.27
N ILE A 160 -32.10 2.32 -4.01
CA ILE A 160 -31.08 2.88 -4.92
C ILE A 160 -30.13 1.81 -5.48
N TRP A 161 -29.99 0.68 -4.79
CA TRP A 161 -29.15 -0.45 -5.21
C TRP A 161 -29.88 -1.77 -4.93
N ASN A 162 -30.47 -2.35 -5.98
CA ASN A 162 -31.26 -3.58 -5.87
C ASN A 162 -30.53 -4.78 -6.49
N ASN A 163 -31.16 -5.96 -6.50
CA ASN A 163 -30.58 -7.20 -7.03
C ASN A 163 -30.22 -7.15 -8.52
N ASN A 164 -30.72 -6.17 -9.28
CA ASN A 164 -30.33 -5.97 -10.68
C ASN A 164 -29.02 -5.18 -10.81
N CYS A 165 -28.57 -4.49 -9.76
CA CYS A 165 -27.30 -3.77 -9.71
C CYS A 165 -26.13 -4.74 -9.45
N ARG A 166 -25.91 -5.67 -10.39
CA ARG A 166 -24.98 -6.80 -10.24
C ARG A 166 -23.52 -6.45 -10.58
N GLY A 167 -23.31 -5.48 -11.47
CA GLY A 167 -21.98 -5.19 -12.01
C GLY A 167 -21.48 -6.29 -12.94
N ASP A 168 -22.35 -6.80 -13.83
CA ASP A 168 -21.99 -7.83 -14.81
C ASP A 168 -20.74 -7.43 -15.62
N GLY A 169 -19.73 -8.29 -15.64
CA GLY A 169 -18.45 -8.06 -16.32
C GLY A 169 -17.51 -7.07 -15.62
N LEU A 170 -17.84 -6.58 -14.42
CA LEU A 170 -17.03 -5.62 -13.67
C LEU A 170 -16.41 -6.27 -12.43
N ALA A 171 -15.08 -6.37 -12.40
CA ALA A 171 -14.37 -6.73 -11.19
C ALA A 171 -14.44 -5.56 -10.21
N SER A 172 -15.04 -5.78 -9.05
CA SER A 172 -15.34 -4.72 -8.09
C SER A 172 -15.00 -5.13 -6.66
N VAL A 173 -14.86 -4.11 -5.82
CA VAL A 173 -14.67 -4.23 -4.39
C VAL A 173 -15.75 -3.43 -3.68
N LEU A 174 -16.37 -4.05 -2.69
CA LEU A 174 -17.13 -3.39 -1.65
C LEU A 174 -16.22 -3.17 -0.45
N MET A 175 -16.03 -1.90 -0.07
CA MET A 175 -15.38 -1.52 1.18
C MET A 175 -16.40 -0.89 2.11
N ARG A 176 -16.52 -1.42 3.32
CA ARG A 176 -17.37 -0.92 4.40
C ARG A 176 -16.47 -0.34 5.47
N VAL A 177 -16.73 0.89 5.91
CA VAL A 177 -15.98 1.57 6.97
C VAL A 177 -16.94 1.98 8.06
N LEU A 178 -16.79 1.43 9.26
CA LEU A 178 -17.57 1.82 10.43
C LEU A 178 -17.02 3.13 11.00
N THR A 179 -17.91 4.03 11.39
CA THR A 179 -17.53 5.18 12.22
C THR A 179 -17.14 4.68 13.62
N VAL A 180 -16.11 5.29 14.18
CA VAL A 180 -15.67 5.10 15.57
C VAL A 180 -15.91 6.38 16.37
N ASP A 181 -15.81 6.27 17.69
CA ASP A 181 -15.93 7.42 18.57
C ASP A 181 -14.84 8.46 18.26
N SER A 182 -15.15 9.75 18.45
CA SER A 182 -14.24 10.84 18.06
C SER A 182 -12.88 10.78 18.75
N GLU A 183 -12.84 10.18 19.95
CA GLU A 183 -11.62 9.98 20.74
C GLU A 183 -10.72 8.86 20.20
N ASP A 184 -11.27 7.92 19.44
CA ASP A 184 -10.55 6.77 18.84
C ASP A 184 -10.34 6.97 17.33
N TYR A 185 -10.82 8.08 16.76
CA TYR A 185 -10.87 8.26 15.31
C TYR A 185 -9.49 8.26 14.67
N LEU A 186 -8.52 9.01 15.23
CA LEU A 186 -7.16 9.06 14.68
C LEU A 186 -6.30 7.87 15.11
N ASP A 187 -6.67 7.18 16.20
CA ASP A 187 -6.08 5.89 16.56
C ASP A 187 -6.47 4.83 15.52
N THR A 188 -7.74 4.80 15.10
CA THR A 188 -8.25 3.81 14.14
C THR A 188 -7.95 4.18 12.68
N PHE A 189 -8.04 5.47 12.36
CA PHE A 189 -7.95 6.02 11.02
C PHE A 189 -6.96 7.20 10.98
N PRO A 190 -5.65 6.95 11.17
CA PRO A 190 -4.63 8.00 11.23
C PRO A 190 -4.55 8.81 9.93
N ASN A 191 -4.79 8.14 8.80
CA ASN A 191 -4.84 8.74 7.47
C ASN A 191 -6.25 9.20 7.04
N GLN A 192 -7.17 9.34 7.99
CA GLN A 192 -8.60 9.62 7.78
C GLN A 192 -9.30 8.48 7.03
N MET A 193 -10.34 8.79 6.25
CA MET A 193 -11.16 7.79 5.56
C MET A 193 -10.28 6.87 4.70
N PRO A 194 -10.28 5.54 4.96
CA PRO A 194 -9.44 4.59 4.25
C PRO A 194 -9.58 4.68 2.73
N GLU A 195 -8.45 4.81 2.02
CA GLU A 195 -8.42 4.78 0.56
C GLU A 195 -8.01 3.41 0.02
N HIS A 196 -8.95 2.72 -0.61
CA HIS A 196 -8.69 1.38 -1.15
C HIS A 196 -7.75 1.40 -2.36
N SER A 197 -6.70 0.59 -2.35
CA SER A 197 -6.02 0.15 -3.56
C SER A 197 -5.74 -1.35 -3.49
N VAL A 198 -5.45 -1.99 -4.62
CA VAL A 198 -5.24 -3.44 -4.63
C VAL A 198 -4.27 -3.87 -5.72
N VAL A 199 -3.41 -4.83 -5.37
CA VAL A 199 -2.65 -5.64 -6.31
C VAL A 199 -3.54 -6.77 -6.80
N GLY A 200 -3.77 -6.84 -8.11
CA GLY A 200 -4.64 -7.84 -8.71
C GLY A 200 -4.03 -8.49 -9.94
N ASN A 201 -4.41 -9.74 -10.19
CA ASN A 201 -4.13 -10.48 -11.42
C ASN A 201 -5.27 -10.23 -12.40
N GLY A 202 -4.97 -9.53 -13.50
CA GLY A 202 -5.93 -9.05 -14.50
C GLY A 202 -6.50 -10.13 -15.41
N ALA A 203 -6.60 -9.80 -16.71
CA ALA A 203 -7.35 -10.60 -17.68
C ALA A 203 -6.82 -12.04 -17.85
N LEU A 204 -7.75 -12.95 -18.14
CA LEU A 204 -7.45 -14.29 -18.65
C LEU A 204 -7.18 -14.17 -20.16
N LEU A 205 -6.12 -14.80 -20.65
CA LEU A 205 -5.62 -14.63 -22.01
C LEU A 205 -5.67 -15.93 -22.79
N TYR A 206 -6.05 -15.83 -24.07
CA TYR A 206 -5.95 -16.96 -24.99
C TYR A 206 -4.48 -17.26 -25.31
N ASP A 207 -4.05 -18.47 -24.97
CA ASP A 207 -2.76 -19.01 -25.41
C ASP A 207 -2.92 -20.03 -26.54
N PRO A 208 -2.52 -19.72 -27.79
CA PRO A 208 -2.61 -20.66 -28.91
C PRO A 208 -1.72 -21.89 -28.75
N ARG A 209 -0.66 -21.83 -27.92
CA ARG A 209 0.16 -23.02 -27.58
C ARG A 209 -0.63 -24.05 -26.81
N LYS A 210 -1.73 -23.64 -26.17
CA LYS A 210 -2.63 -24.49 -25.38
C LYS A 210 -3.92 -24.83 -26.12
N ASP A 211 -4.02 -24.55 -27.41
CA ASP A 211 -5.20 -24.86 -28.23
C ASP A 211 -4.90 -25.98 -29.23
N SER A 212 -5.38 -27.18 -28.93
CA SER A 212 -5.26 -28.36 -29.81
C SER A 212 -5.93 -28.22 -31.17
N THR A 213 -6.81 -27.23 -31.37
CA THR A 213 -7.46 -26.97 -32.66
C THR A 213 -6.69 -25.98 -33.53
N GLN A 214 -5.68 -25.30 -32.97
CA GLN A 214 -4.89 -24.26 -33.63
C GLN A 214 -3.38 -24.57 -33.68
N GLY A 215 -3.01 -25.84 -33.56
CA GLY A 215 -1.62 -26.31 -33.66
C GLY A 215 -0.84 -26.35 -32.33
N GLY A 216 -1.48 -25.97 -31.21
CA GLY A 216 -0.95 -26.17 -29.86
C GLY A 216 -1.36 -27.50 -29.24
N SER A 217 -1.17 -27.63 -27.93
CA SER A 217 -1.57 -28.77 -27.12
C SER A 217 -2.30 -28.31 -25.87
N GLY A 218 -3.62 -28.54 -25.80
CA GLY A 218 -4.42 -28.22 -24.62
C GLY A 218 -5.90 -27.95 -24.91
N SER A 219 -6.58 -27.42 -23.89
CA SER A 219 -8.03 -27.21 -23.84
C SER A 219 -8.47 -25.78 -24.19
N HIS A 220 -7.55 -24.84 -24.40
CA HIS A 220 -7.92 -23.47 -24.77
C HIS A 220 -8.66 -23.46 -26.10
N ARG A 221 -9.64 -22.58 -26.25
CA ARG A 221 -10.33 -22.31 -27.52
C ARG A 221 -10.49 -20.81 -27.70
N TYR A 222 -10.07 -20.27 -28.85
CA TYR A 222 -10.13 -18.83 -29.11
C TYR A 222 -11.56 -18.26 -29.08
N ASN A 223 -12.58 -19.09 -29.32
CA ASN A 223 -13.99 -18.70 -29.31
C ASN A 223 -14.68 -18.97 -27.97
N ASN A 224 -13.97 -19.48 -26.96
CA ASN A 224 -14.51 -19.74 -25.64
C ASN A 224 -13.62 -19.15 -24.54
N PRO A 225 -13.87 -17.90 -24.11
CA PRO A 225 -13.10 -17.23 -23.06
C PRO A 225 -13.08 -17.95 -21.70
N SER A 226 -14.03 -18.86 -21.43
CA SER A 226 -14.01 -19.65 -20.19
C SER A 226 -12.87 -20.67 -20.11
N THR A 227 -12.22 -20.95 -21.24
CA THR A 227 -11.07 -21.86 -21.33
C THR A 227 -9.73 -21.16 -21.15
N TRP A 228 -9.71 -19.83 -21.13
CA TRP A 228 -8.49 -19.04 -21.04
C TRP A 228 -7.99 -18.97 -19.59
N GLU A 229 -6.70 -18.73 -19.43
CA GLU A 229 -6.06 -18.68 -18.11
C GLU A 229 -5.29 -17.37 -17.93
N PHE A 230 -4.93 -17.06 -16.69
CA PHE A 230 -4.10 -15.89 -16.38
C PHE A 230 -2.69 -16.03 -16.95
N SER A 231 -2.16 -14.96 -17.55
CA SER A 231 -0.78 -14.91 -18.01
C SER A 231 -0.19 -13.51 -17.93
N LYS A 232 1.12 -13.44 -17.65
CA LYS A 232 1.94 -12.23 -17.68
C LYS A 232 2.72 -12.07 -19.00
N ASN A 233 2.48 -12.96 -19.96
CA ASN A 233 3.17 -13.02 -21.24
C ASN A 233 2.71 -11.89 -22.17
N ILE A 234 3.63 -11.02 -22.54
CA ILE A 234 3.32 -9.78 -23.27
C ILE A 234 2.84 -10.06 -24.70
N ALA A 235 3.32 -11.12 -25.35
CA ALA A 235 2.83 -11.51 -26.67
C ALA A 235 1.35 -11.94 -26.62
N LEU A 236 0.94 -12.63 -25.56
CA LEU A 236 -0.47 -13.00 -25.37
C LEU A 236 -1.34 -11.78 -25.01
N MET A 237 -0.81 -10.84 -24.22
CA MET A 237 -1.48 -9.56 -23.96
C MET A 237 -1.73 -8.79 -25.26
N ARG A 238 -0.73 -8.78 -26.15
CA ARG A 238 -0.81 -8.09 -27.43
C ARG A 238 -1.77 -8.75 -28.40
N LEU A 239 -1.76 -10.09 -28.47
CA LEU A 239 -2.72 -10.86 -29.24
C LEU A 239 -4.16 -10.59 -28.76
N TRP A 240 -4.38 -10.65 -27.45
CA TRP A 240 -5.67 -10.31 -26.84
C TRP A 240 -6.08 -8.89 -27.22
N HIS A 241 -5.19 -7.91 -27.11
CA HIS A 241 -5.49 -6.52 -27.43
C HIS A 241 -5.86 -6.31 -28.90
N LEU A 242 -5.22 -7.00 -29.84
CA LEU A 242 -5.60 -6.94 -31.26
C LEU A 242 -7.01 -7.51 -31.50
N CYS A 243 -7.38 -8.56 -30.78
CA CYS A 243 -8.66 -9.25 -30.97
C CYS A 243 -9.81 -8.70 -30.10
N HIS A 244 -9.52 -7.95 -29.04
CA HIS A 244 -10.51 -7.44 -28.12
C HIS A 244 -11.17 -6.14 -28.65
N PRO A 245 -12.47 -5.90 -28.36
CA PRO A 245 -13.18 -4.67 -28.77
C PRO A 245 -12.55 -3.34 -28.33
N VAL A 246 -11.79 -3.33 -27.25
CA VAL A 246 -11.09 -2.12 -26.75
C VAL A 246 -9.72 -1.88 -27.37
N GLY A 247 -9.28 -2.78 -28.26
CA GLY A 247 -8.08 -2.61 -29.05
C GLY A 247 -8.40 -2.67 -30.53
N GLY A 248 -7.98 -3.73 -31.21
CA GLY A 248 -8.13 -3.86 -32.68
C GLY A 248 -9.46 -4.47 -33.14
N LYS A 249 -10.19 -5.18 -32.27
CA LYS A 249 -11.41 -5.94 -32.60
C LYS A 249 -11.26 -6.87 -33.83
N MET A 250 -10.06 -7.41 -34.04
CA MET A 250 -9.79 -8.32 -35.15
C MET A 250 -10.23 -9.74 -34.81
N ALA A 251 -10.65 -10.50 -35.82
CA ALA A 251 -10.95 -11.92 -35.66
C ALA A 251 -9.65 -12.72 -35.41
N TYR A 252 -9.66 -13.70 -34.50
CA TYR A 252 -8.49 -14.55 -34.25
C TYR A 252 -8.08 -15.34 -35.50
N GLU A 253 -9.02 -15.62 -36.40
CA GLU A 253 -8.81 -16.28 -37.68
C GLU A 253 -7.91 -15.48 -38.65
N ASN A 254 -7.89 -14.15 -38.48
CA ASN A 254 -7.01 -13.25 -39.23
C ASN A 254 -5.58 -13.22 -38.66
N MET A 255 -5.34 -13.84 -37.51
CA MET A 255 -4.01 -13.92 -36.91
C MET A 255 -3.28 -15.14 -37.47
N TYR A 256 -2.00 -14.99 -37.80
CA TYR A 256 -1.15 -16.11 -38.13
C TYR A 256 -0.58 -16.70 -36.84
N LEU A 257 -1.36 -17.58 -36.20
CA LEU A 257 -1.08 -18.12 -34.87
C LEU A 257 0.30 -18.78 -34.68
N PRO A 258 0.96 -19.41 -35.69
CA PRO A 258 2.32 -19.92 -35.50
C PRO A 258 3.34 -18.84 -35.11
N ASP A 259 3.24 -17.63 -35.65
CA ASP A 259 4.13 -16.52 -35.27
C ASP A 259 3.85 -16.07 -33.82
N TRP A 260 2.58 -16.06 -33.41
CA TRP A 260 2.17 -15.73 -32.03
C TRP A 260 2.60 -16.80 -31.02
N ILE A 261 2.54 -18.09 -31.42
CA ILE A 261 3.10 -19.22 -30.64
C ILE A 261 4.60 -19.01 -30.41
N ASN A 262 5.33 -18.63 -31.46
CA ASN A 262 6.76 -18.35 -31.35
C ASN A 262 7.02 -17.15 -30.41
N ALA A 263 6.32 -16.03 -30.60
CA ALA A 263 6.46 -14.86 -29.75
C ALA A 263 6.15 -15.14 -28.28
N ALA A 264 5.09 -15.90 -27.99
CA ALA A 264 4.76 -16.32 -26.63
C ALA A 264 5.87 -17.22 -26.04
N THR A 265 6.46 -18.11 -26.84
CA THR A 265 7.58 -18.96 -26.43
C THR A 265 8.82 -18.14 -26.10
N VAL A 266 9.15 -17.13 -26.91
CA VAL A 266 10.27 -16.20 -26.67
C VAL A 266 10.05 -15.41 -25.38
N CYS A 267 8.84 -14.91 -25.15
CA CYS A 267 8.52 -14.18 -23.91
C CYS A 267 8.72 -15.04 -22.65
N ASP A 268 8.40 -16.34 -22.74
CA ASP A 268 8.55 -17.32 -21.64
C ASP A 268 9.93 -17.98 -21.54
N GLN A 269 10.92 -17.55 -22.34
CA GLN A 269 12.30 -18.02 -22.19
C GLN A 269 12.81 -17.66 -20.79
N ASN A 270 13.45 -18.63 -20.15
CA ASN A 270 14.14 -18.41 -18.87
C ASN A 270 15.43 -17.61 -19.15
N VAL A 271 15.59 -16.51 -18.43
CA VAL A 271 16.79 -15.68 -18.46
C VAL A 271 17.36 -15.52 -17.06
N THR A 272 18.69 -15.46 -16.98
CA THR A 272 19.40 -15.24 -15.72
C THR A 272 19.41 -13.76 -15.37
N ASN A 273 19.24 -13.45 -14.08
CA ASN A 273 19.41 -12.11 -13.52
C ASN A 273 20.76 -11.96 -12.81
N ARG A 274 21.10 -10.74 -12.38
CA ARG A 274 22.40 -10.43 -11.77
C ARG A 274 22.72 -11.22 -10.50
N THR A 275 21.70 -11.71 -9.79
CA THR A 275 21.89 -12.51 -8.57
C THR A 275 22.01 -14.01 -8.86
N GLY A 276 22.00 -14.40 -10.14
CA GLY A 276 22.02 -15.81 -10.58
C GLY A 276 20.65 -16.49 -10.56
N GLY A 277 19.60 -15.77 -10.16
CA GLY A 277 18.21 -16.22 -10.25
C GLY A 277 17.72 -16.30 -11.69
N THR A 278 16.54 -16.92 -11.88
CA THR A 278 15.90 -17.05 -13.20
C THR A 278 14.59 -16.28 -13.21
N GLU A 279 14.34 -15.54 -14.28
CA GLU A 279 13.05 -14.90 -14.58
C GLU A 279 12.65 -15.12 -16.04
N LYS A 280 11.44 -14.71 -16.41
CA LYS A 280 10.94 -14.81 -17.79
C LYS A 280 11.35 -13.58 -18.58
N ARG A 281 11.80 -13.80 -19.82
CA ARG A 281 12.41 -12.77 -20.67
C ARG A 281 11.53 -11.53 -20.89
N TYR A 282 10.26 -11.73 -21.24
CA TYR A 282 9.32 -10.63 -21.54
C TYR A 282 7.97 -10.88 -20.87
N ASN A 283 7.94 -10.67 -19.56
CA ASN A 283 6.71 -10.68 -18.76
C ASN A 283 6.49 -9.32 -18.08
N GLY A 284 5.24 -8.97 -17.86
CA GLY A 284 4.92 -7.74 -17.14
C GLY A 284 3.44 -7.60 -16.84
N GLY A 285 3.04 -6.36 -16.60
CA GLY A 285 1.65 -6.01 -16.33
C GLY A 285 1.45 -4.51 -16.32
N PHE A 286 0.31 -4.07 -16.83
CA PHE A 286 -0.10 -2.67 -16.81
C PHE A 286 -1.62 -2.59 -16.97
N TRP A 287 -2.12 -1.36 -16.93
CA TRP A 287 -3.52 -1.08 -17.15
C TRP A 287 -3.68 0.13 -18.07
N PHE A 288 -4.84 0.21 -18.71
CA PHE A 288 -5.24 1.33 -19.55
C PHE A 288 -6.77 1.48 -19.47
N ARG A 289 -7.29 2.62 -19.90
CA ARG A 289 -8.74 2.86 -19.99
C ARG A 289 -9.24 2.63 -21.40
N ALA A 290 -10.52 2.27 -21.53
CA ALA A 290 -11.16 2.07 -22.83
C ALA A 290 -11.12 3.31 -23.75
N SER A 291 -10.94 4.50 -23.18
CA SER A 291 -10.78 5.76 -23.91
C SER A 291 -9.36 6.05 -24.39
N ASN A 292 -8.35 5.29 -23.95
CA ASN A 292 -6.98 5.46 -24.44
C ASN A 292 -6.87 5.06 -25.91
N ASP A 293 -5.88 5.60 -26.61
CA ASP A 293 -5.67 5.25 -28.01
C ASP A 293 -5.13 3.82 -28.17
N PRO A 294 -5.83 2.91 -28.87
CA PRO A 294 -5.37 1.53 -29.04
C PRO A 294 -3.97 1.42 -29.66
N ILE A 295 -3.59 2.37 -30.53
CA ILE A 295 -2.27 2.36 -31.16
C ILE A 295 -1.18 2.61 -30.11
N GLU A 296 -1.41 3.52 -29.16
CA GLU A 296 -0.48 3.80 -28.07
C GLU A 296 -0.39 2.62 -27.09
N VAL A 297 -1.53 2.04 -26.71
CA VAL A 297 -1.61 0.85 -25.86
C VAL A 297 -0.85 -0.33 -26.49
N GLY A 298 -1.04 -0.56 -27.78
CA GLY A 298 -0.30 -1.58 -28.54
C GLY A 298 1.20 -1.30 -28.58
N ARG A 299 1.61 -0.04 -28.76
CA ARG A 299 3.02 0.37 -28.81
C ARG A 299 3.75 0.08 -27.49
N VAL A 300 3.09 0.29 -26.35
CA VAL A 300 3.66 -0.04 -25.02
C VAL A 300 4.02 -1.52 -24.93
N MET A 301 3.14 -2.41 -25.38
CA MET A 301 3.39 -3.86 -25.41
C MET A 301 4.46 -4.25 -26.45
N ASP A 302 4.38 -3.67 -27.65
CA ASP A 302 5.32 -3.94 -28.74
C ASP A 302 6.75 -3.54 -28.34
N GLU A 303 6.92 -2.39 -27.70
CA GLU A 303 8.20 -1.93 -27.18
C GLU A 303 8.69 -2.82 -26.03
N ALA A 304 7.83 -3.17 -25.07
CA ALA A 304 8.20 -3.98 -23.90
C ALA A 304 8.72 -5.37 -24.30
N ALA A 305 8.09 -6.05 -25.28
CA ALA A 305 8.51 -7.38 -25.72
C ALA A 305 9.29 -7.41 -27.04
N GLU A 306 9.74 -6.25 -27.53
CA GLU A 306 10.50 -6.14 -28.79
C GLU A 306 9.77 -6.73 -30.00
N MET A 307 8.45 -6.62 -30.04
CA MET A 307 7.64 -7.21 -31.09
C MET A 307 7.50 -6.28 -32.29
N VAL A 308 7.45 -6.86 -33.49
CA VAL A 308 7.10 -6.14 -34.72
C VAL A 308 5.92 -6.84 -35.37
N VAL A 309 4.73 -6.24 -35.24
CA VAL A 309 3.51 -6.74 -35.88
C VAL A 309 3.53 -6.36 -37.37
N TYR A 310 3.18 -7.31 -38.24
CA TYR A 310 3.20 -7.10 -39.68
C TYR A 310 2.08 -7.88 -40.40
N GLU A 311 1.69 -7.39 -41.56
CA GLU A 311 0.77 -8.10 -42.45
C GLU A 311 1.57 -9.03 -43.37
N ARG A 312 1.13 -10.29 -43.44
CA ARG A 312 1.72 -11.32 -44.28
C ARG A 312 1.15 -11.28 -45.70
N ALA A 313 1.81 -11.98 -46.62
CA ALA A 313 1.36 -12.08 -48.01
C ALA A 313 -0.04 -12.71 -48.19
N ASP A 314 -0.51 -13.49 -47.21
CA ASP A 314 -1.83 -14.12 -47.18
C ASP A 314 -2.91 -13.24 -46.50
N GLY A 315 -2.59 -11.99 -46.17
CA GLY A 315 -3.49 -11.04 -45.51
C GLY A 315 -3.67 -11.29 -44.01
N LYS A 316 -2.98 -12.28 -43.43
CA LYS A 316 -2.99 -12.53 -41.99
C LYS A 316 -1.99 -11.65 -41.26
N ILE A 317 -2.27 -11.38 -39.99
CA ILE A 317 -1.40 -10.60 -39.11
C ILE A 317 -0.43 -11.54 -38.38
N GLY A 318 0.85 -11.38 -38.69
CA GLY A 318 1.96 -12.05 -38.01
C GLY A 318 2.68 -11.13 -37.02
N VAL A 319 3.59 -11.70 -36.25
CA VAL A 319 4.43 -10.96 -35.31
C VAL A 319 5.86 -11.51 -35.35
N HIS A 320 6.84 -10.63 -35.51
CA HIS A 320 8.22 -11.00 -35.20
C HIS A 320 8.45 -10.86 -33.70
N ALA A 321 8.88 -11.95 -33.07
CA ALA A 321 9.25 -11.97 -31.67
C ALA A 321 10.49 -11.10 -31.38
N GLY A 322 10.69 -10.75 -30.12
CA GLY A 322 11.87 -10.04 -29.62
C GLY A 322 13.14 -10.89 -29.58
N GLU A 323 13.47 -11.56 -30.67
CA GLU A 323 14.63 -12.43 -30.81
C GLU A 323 15.39 -12.19 -32.12
N TYR A 324 16.63 -12.66 -32.18
CA TYR A 324 17.38 -12.71 -33.41
C TYR A 324 16.91 -13.88 -34.26
N VAL A 325 16.57 -13.61 -35.52
CA VAL A 325 16.32 -14.64 -36.52
C VAL A 325 17.31 -14.43 -37.65
N ALA A 326 18.07 -15.47 -37.98
CA ALA A 326 19.03 -15.43 -39.08
C ALA A 326 18.31 -15.04 -40.38
N PRO A 327 18.80 -14.02 -41.11
CA PRO A 327 18.15 -13.59 -42.34
C PRO A 327 18.16 -14.69 -43.40
N ASP A 328 17.03 -14.88 -44.07
CA ASP A 328 16.87 -15.78 -45.21
C ASP A 328 16.96 -15.06 -46.57
N ILE A 329 16.99 -13.73 -46.57
CA ILE A 329 17.12 -12.89 -47.78
C ILE A 329 18.51 -12.27 -47.82
N THR A 330 19.19 -12.40 -48.96
CA THR A 330 20.48 -11.77 -49.21
C THR A 330 20.41 -10.78 -50.38
N LEU A 331 20.64 -9.51 -50.09
CA LEU A 331 20.80 -8.45 -51.07
C LEU A 331 22.27 -8.31 -51.45
N THR A 332 22.55 -8.31 -52.74
CA THR A 332 23.89 -8.14 -53.31
C THR A 332 23.91 -6.91 -54.22
N ALA A 333 25.09 -6.57 -54.76
CA ALA A 333 25.19 -5.50 -55.74
C ALA A 333 24.34 -5.72 -57.00
N ILE A 334 23.99 -6.97 -57.34
CA ILE A 334 23.20 -7.31 -58.55
C ILE A 334 21.74 -6.90 -58.40
N ASN A 335 21.14 -7.12 -57.23
CA ASN A 335 19.72 -6.85 -56.97
C ASN A 335 19.48 -5.53 -56.22
N THR A 336 20.49 -4.65 -56.14
CA THR A 336 20.43 -3.38 -55.43
C THR A 336 20.67 -2.21 -56.39
N TYR A 337 19.65 -1.36 -56.58
CA TYR A 337 19.76 -0.13 -57.37
C TYR A 337 20.58 0.94 -56.67
N SER A 338 20.34 1.15 -55.37
CA SER A 338 21.09 2.13 -54.60
C SER A 338 21.21 1.73 -53.14
N ILE A 339 22.33 2.09 -52.53
CA ILE A 339 22.59 1.87 -51.12
C ILE A 339 23.31 3.08 -50.52
N ARG A 340 22.82 3.53 -49.36
CA ARG A 340 23.42 4.60 -48.57
C ARG A 340 23.77 4.06 -47.20
N VAL A 341 25.01 4.29 -46.78
CA VAL A 341 25.49 3.92 -45.44
C VAL A 341 25.90 5.19 -44.69
N ASP A 342 25.24 5.45 -43.56
CA ASP A 342 25.66 6.46 -42.59
C ASP A 342 26.35 5.75 -41.41
N LYS A 343 27.60 6.13 -41.15
CA LYS A 343 28.38 5.57 -40.04
C LYS A 343 27.85 6.01 -38.66
N ASN A 344 26.90 6.95 -38.61
CA ASN A 344 26.27 7.47 -37.39
C ASN A 344 27.28 8.00 -36.36
N LYS A 345 28.30 8.75 -36.80
CA LYS A 345 29.36 9.28 -35.91
C LYS A 345 29.05 10.65 -35.28
N ARG A 346 27.86 11.21 -35.56
CA ARG A 346 27.50 12.56 -35.11
C ARG A 346 27.19 12.52 -33.62
N ARG A 347 27.79 13.42 -32.83
CA ARG A 347 27.53 13.54 -31.38
C ARG A 347 26.05 13.79 -31.08
N SER A 348 25.37 14.57 -31.93
CA SER A 348 23.92 14.85 -31.82
C SER A 348 23.00 13.66 -32.09
N ALA A 349 23.51 12.55 -32.64
CA ALA A 349 22.70 11.37 -32.97
C ALA A 349 23.00 10.15 -32.10
N THR A 350 24.14 10.15 -31.40
CA THR A 350 24.67 9.02 -30.62
C THR A 350 24.59 9.30 -29.13
N VAL A 351 24.47 8.25 -28.33
CA VAL A 351 24.32 8.32 -26.88
C VAL A 351 25.50 7.66 -26.17
N LEU A 352 25.86 8.19 -25.01
CA LEU A 352 26.86 7.63 -24.09
C LEU A 352 26.23 6.73 -23.03
N GLY A 353 24.95 6.95 -22.72
CA GLY A 353 24.19 6.08 -21.83
C GLY A 353 22.69 6.14 -22.06
N VAL A 354 22.00 5.12 -21.58
CA VAL A 354 20.54 5.07 -21.49
C VAL A 354 20.19 4.95 -20.01
N ARG A 355 19.20 5.72 -19.56
CA ARG A 355 18.59 5.61 -18.24
C ARG A 355 17.30 4.82 -18.39
N GLY A 356 17.00 3.92 -17.47
CA GLY A 356 15.80 3.08 -17.50
C GLY A 356 14.89 3.37 -16.33
N ARG A 357 13.58 3.24 -16.54
CA ARG A 357 12.57 3.22 -15.47
C ARG A 357 11.67 2.02 -15.62
N TYR A 358 11.37 1.38 -14.49
CA TYR A 358 10.54 0.18 -14.42
C TYR A 358 9.68 0.19 -13.16
N VAL A 359 8.67 -0.67 -13.14
CA VAL A 359 7.78 -0.85 -11.98
C VAL A 359 8.38 -1.88 -11.03
N ASN A 360 8.75 -1.47 -9.81
CA ASN A 360 9.30 -2.38 -8.83
C ASN A 360 8.19 -3.10 -8.05
N THR A 361 7.98 -4.37 -8.37
CA THR A 361 6.94 -5.19 -7.73
C THR A 361 7.23 -5.58 -6.28
N ALA A 362 8.49 -5.53 -5.85
CA ALA A 362 8.86 -5.79 -4.46
C ALA A 362 8.53 -4.59 -3.54
N LYS A 363 8.46 -3.39 -4.12
CA LYS A 363 8.21 -2.12 -3.43
C LYS A 363 6.83 -1.56 -3.77
N ASP A 364 5.82 -2.40 -3.67
CA ASP A 364 4.41 -2.00 -3.85
C ASP A 364 4.09 -1.38 -5.22
N TYR A 365 4.79 -1.82 -6.28
CA TYR A 365 4.55 -1.41 -7.67
C TYR A 365 4.82 0.08 -7.93
N ILE A 366 5.73 0.71 -7.18
CA ILE A 366 6.21 2.06 -7.49
C ILE A 366 7.16 2.07 -8.69
N THR A 367 7.24 3.21 -9.37
CA THR A 367 8.22 3.41 -10.46
C THR A 367 9.60 3.72 -9.88
N GLU A 368 10.62 2.99 -10.33
CA GLU A 368 12.01 3.14 -9.87
C GLU A 368 12.98 3.26 -11.06
N ASP A 369 14.08 3.98 -10.85
CA ASP A 369 15.18 4.06 -11.81
C ASP A 369 15.99 2.75 -11.81
N ALA A 370 16.23 2.21 -13.00
CA ALA A 370 17.17 1.11 -13.21
C ALA A 370 18.61 1.64 -13.29
N ALA A 371 19.60 0.74 -13.15
CA ALA A 371 20.99 1.10 -13.40
C ALA A 371 21.17 1.72 -14.81
N ILE A 372 22.10 2.65 -14.96
CA ILE A 372 22.37 3.26 -16.27
C ILE A 372 23.12 2.25 -17.14
N TYR A 373 22.63 2.01 -18.36
CA TYR A 373 23.37 1.24 -19.35
C TYR A 373 24.29 2.16 -20.18
N GLY A 374 25.59 1.89 -20.13
CA GLY A 374 26.63 2.75 -20.71
C GLY A 374 27.26 3.68 -19.68
N ASP A 375 28.15 4.57 -20.13
CA ASP A 375 28.89 5.47 -19.24
C ASP A 375 28.79 6.91 -19.76
N PRO A 376 27.74 7.65 -19.35
CA PRO A 376 27.60 9.05 -19.71
C PRO A 376 28.48 9.99 -18.88
N TYR A 377 29.22 9.49 -17.88
CA TYR A 377 30.02 10.31 -16.96
C TYR A 377 31.52 9.99 -17.01
N GLY A 378 31.94 9.07 -17.89
CA GLY A 378 33.33 8.62 -17.98
C GLY A 378 34.32 9.69 -18.44
N ASP A 379 33.86 10.70 -19.19
CA ASP A 379 34.66 11.84 -19.64
C ASP A 379 34.31 13.10 -18.82
N ILE A 380 35.20 13.52 -17.91
CA ILE A 380 34.98 14.66 -16.99
C ILE A 380 34.73 15.98 -17.73
N ASP A 381 35.33 16.16 -18.91
CA ASP A 381 35.24 17.38 -19.72
C ASP A 381 34.22 17.27 -20.88
N ASP A 382 33.42 16.19 -20.95
CA ASP A 382 32.37 16.09 -21.98
C ASP A 382 31.14 16.95 -21.60
N ASN A 383 31.11 18.17 -22.12
CA ASN A 383 29.98 19.09 -21.99
C ASN A 383 28.78 18.76 -22.90
N THR A 384 28.64 17.51 -23.36
CA THR A 384 27.52 17.10 -24.23
C THR A 384 26.50 16.22 -23.49
N GLU A 385 25.22 16.62 -23.54
CA GLU A 385 24.11 15.84 -22.99
C GLU A 385 23.73 14.72 -23.97
N ARG A 386 24.37 13.55 -23.85
CA ARG A 386 24.19 12.40 -24.76
C ARG A 386 23.56 11.21 -24.04
N THR A 387 22.44 11.44 -23.35
CA THR A 387 21.65 10.37 -22.71
C THR A 387 20.27 10.24 -23.33
N LYS A 388 19.68 9.05 -23.19
CA LYS A 388 18.26 8.80 -23.49
C LYS A 388 17.59 8.17 -22.28
N THR A 389 16.30 8.42 -22.12
CA THR A 389 15.48 7.72 -21.12
C THR A 389 14.61 6.69 -21.83
N PHE A 390 14.65 5.47 -21.32
CA PHE A 390 13.74 4.40 -21.66
C PHE A 390 12.79 4.19 -20.48
N GLU A 391 11.49 4.33 -20.72
CA GLU A 391 10.44 4.17 -19.71
C GLU A 391 9.27 3.43 -20.34
N ASN A 392 8.79 2.39 -19.65
CA ASN A 392 7.66 1.61 -20.12
C ASN A 392 6.88 1.06 -18.93
N ALA A 393 5.63 1.50 -18.79
CA ALA A 393 4.76 1.18 -17.65
C ALA A 393 4.42 -0.32 -17.49
N LEU A 394 4.68 -1.13 -18.52
CA LEU A 394 4.42 -2.57 -18.49
C LEU A 394 5.55 -3.37 -17.83
N ILE A 395 6.77 -2.84 -17.86
CA ILE A 395 7.97 -3.57 -17.43
C ILE A 395 8.07 -3.55 -15.91
N GLN A 396 8.15 -4.75 -15.34
CA GLN A 396 8.04 -4.99 -13.90
C GLN A 396 9.29 -5.63 -13.26
N SER A 397 10.38 -5.72 -14.02
CA SER A 397 11.66 -6.20 -13.51
C SER A 397 12.84 -5.39 -14.03
N HIS A 398 13.85 -5.27 -13.16
CA HIS A 398 15.08 -4.56 -13.46
C HIS A 398 15.82 -5.20 -14.64
N ASN A 399 15.99 -6.53 -14.64
CA ASN A 399 16.66 -7.26 -15.73
C ASN A 399 15.98 -7.03 -17.09
N HIS A 400 14.65 -7.09 -17.13
CA HIS A 400 13.90 -6.82 -18.36
C HIS A 400 14.14 -5.37 -18.84
N CYS A 401 14.10 -4.40 -17.93
CA CYS A 401 14.44 -3.01 -18.25
C CYS A 401 15.88 -2.86 -18.77
N GLN A 402 16.86 -3.55 -18.19
CA GLN A 402 18.26 -3.50 -18.64
C GLN A 402 18.49 -4.05 -20.04
N ARG A 403 17.85 -5.19 -20.36
CA ARG A 403 17.87 -5.74 -21.73
C ARG A 403 17.34 -4.71 -22.74
N LYS A 404 16.32 -3.96 -22.35
CA LYS A 404 15.71 -2.91 -23.16
C LYS A 404 16.62 -1.69 -23.30
N GLN A 405 17.25 -1.25 -22.22
CA GLN A 405 18.26 -0.18 -22.27
C GLN A 405 19.43 -0.53 -23.19
N LYS A 406 19.95 -1.76 -23.13
CA LYS A 406 20.98 -2.28 -24.05
C LYS A 406 20.56 -2.16 -25.51
N LEU A 407 19.36 -2.63 -25.85
CA LEU A 407 18.84 -2.53 -27.21
C LEU A 407 18.69 -1.07 -27.66
N VAL A 408 18.14 -0.20 -26.82
CA VAL A 408 18.02 1.24 -27.11
C VAL A 408 19.40 1.87 -27.35
N TYR A 409 20.40 1.52 -26.53
CA TYR A 409 21.77 1.99 -26.66
C TYR A 409 22.39 1.55 -27.99
N ILE A 410 22.33 0.25 -28.31
CA ILE A 410 22.87 -0.31 -29.56
C ILE A 410 22.20 0.36 -30.76
N ARG A 411 20.87 0.46 -30.78
CA ARG A 411 20.13 1.04 -31.91
C ARG A 411 20.39 2.53 -32.10
N ALA A 412 20.57 3.29 -31.01
CA ALA A 412 20.90 4.70 -31.08
C ALA A 412 22.29 4.93 -31.70
N ASN A 413 23.23 4.01 -31.45
CA ASN A 413 24.63 4.12 -31.86
C ASN A 413 24.96 3.36 -33.16
N ALA A 414 24.07 2.49 -33.64
CA ALA A 414 24.27 1.67 -34.83
C ALA A 414 24.42 2.49 -36.12
N ARG A 415 25.15 1.92 -37.10
CA ARG A 415 25.24 2.48 -38.46
C ARG A 415 23.90 2.35 -39.15
N LYS A 416 23.50 3.36 -39.90
CA LYS A 416 22.22 3.38 -40.63
C LYS A 416 22.45 3.02 -42.09
N VAL A 417 21.60 2.17 -42.64
CA VAL A 417 21.67 1.71 -44.02
C VAL A 417 20.32 1.95 -44.68
N SER A 418 20.31 2.59 -45.84
CA SER A 418 19.13 2.72 -46.70
C SER A 418 19.38 1.98 -48.01
N VAL A 419 18.43 1.13 -48.41
CA VAL A 419 18.55 0.26 -49.59
C VAL A 419 17.36 0.47 -50.50
N VAL A 420 17.61 0.56 -51.80
CA VAL A 420 16.61 0.43 -52.87
C VAL A 420 16.99 -0.78 -53.70
N ALA A 421 16.18 -1.83 -53.63
CA ALA A 421 16.39 -3.11 -54.28
C ALA A 421 15.39 -3.35 -55.41
N ASP A 422 15.73 -4.27 -56.30
CA ASP A 422 14.87 -4.72 -57.39
C ASP A 422 13.79 -5.67 -56.88
N TYR A 423 12.52 -5.25 -57.01
CA TYR A 423 11.38 -6.06 -56.58
C TYR A 423 11.25 -7.37 -57.37
N THR A 424 11.75 -7.42 -58.62
CA THR A 424 11.66 -8.62 -59.47
C THR A 424 12.69 -9.69 -59.12
N ALA A 425 13.73 -9.34 -58.36
CA ALA A 425 14.75 -10.29 -57.96
C ALA A 425 14.21 -11.33 -56.98
N ASP A 426 14.75 -12.55 -57.08
CA ASP A 426 14.35 -13.66 -56.22
C ASP A 426 14.49 -13.29 -54.74
N ASP A 427 13.49 -13.70 -53.95
CA ASP A 427 13.33 -13.44 -52.52
C ASP A 427 13.22 -11.96 -52.07
N VAL A 428 13.55 -10.97 -52.90
CA VAL A 428 13.44 -9.53 -52.54
C VAL A 428 11.98 -9.13 -52.28
N ARG A 429 11.03 -9.71 -53.02
CA ARG A 429 9.59 -9.54 -52.76
C ARG A 429 9.14 -9.94 -51.35
N LYS A 430 9.95 -10.72 -50.62
CA LYS A 430 9.66 -11.16 -49.24
C LYS A 430 10.21 -10.22 -48.17
N VAL A 431 11.03 -9.22 -48.55
CA VAL A 431 11.61 -8.23 -47.62
C VAL A 431 10.58 -7.56 -46.70
N PRO A 432 9.36 -7.18 -47.16
CA PRO A 432 8.33 -6.61 -46.28
C PRO A 432 7.91 -7.52 -45.11
N TYR A 433 8.16 -8.83 -45.20
CA TYR A 433 7.77 -9.85 -44.22
C TYR A 433 8.94 -10.33 -43.36
N ARG A 434 10.04 -9.58 -43.33
CA ARG A 434 11.24 -9.90 -42.56
C ARG A 434 11.66 -8.72 -41.70
N ARG A 435 12.10 -9.04 -40.49
CA ARG A 435 12.77 -8.07 -39.61
C ARG A 435 14.25 -7.87 -39.97
N PHE A 436 14.92 -8.94 -40.39
CA PHE A 436 16.35 -8.93 -40.70
C PHE A 436 16.61 -9.35 -42.14
N VAL A 437 17.55 -8.69 -42.80
CA VAL A 437 18.04 -9.02 -44.15
C VAL A 437 19.56 -9.00 -44.16
N THR A 438 20.17 -9.88 -44.97
CA THR A 438 21.62 -9.87 -45.20
C THR A 438 21.94 -8.93 -46.37
N VAL A 439 22.93 -8.06 -46.22
CA VAL A 439 23.45 -7.20 -47.28
C VAL A 439 24.93 -7.51 -47.53
N HIS A 440 25.24 -7.95 -48.75
CA HIS A 440 26.59 -8.15 -49.25
C HIS A 440 26.93 -7.07 -50.29
N TYR A 441 27.52 -5.98 -49.81
CA TYR A 441 27.97 -4.84 -50.60
C TYR A 441 29.36 -4.35 -50.13
N PRO A 442 30.46 -5.11 -50.41
CA PRO A 442 31.78 -4.86 -49.84
C PRO A 442 32.36 -3.47 -50.14
N SER A 443 32.05 -2.89 -51.32
CA SER A 443 32.47 -1.53 -51.69
C SER A 443 31.89 -0.43 -50.80
N ARG A 444 30.88 -0.73 -49.98
CA ARG A 444 30.31 0.15 -48.95
C ARG A 444 30.62 -0.29 -47.52
N GLY A 445 31.53 -1.27 -47.36
CA GLY A 445 31.92 -1.80 -46.06
C GLY A 445 30.86 -2.69 -45.41
N LEU A 446 29.99 -3.32 -46.22
CA LEU A 446 28.98 -4.26 -45.79
C LEU A 446 29.32 -5.64 -46.39
N THR A 447 29.89 -6.54 -45.60
CA THR A 447 30.22 -7.90 -46.06
C THR A 447 29.38 -8.88 -45.26
N ASN A 448 28.37 -9.48 -45.91
CA ASN A 448 27.37 -10.33 -45.25
C ASN A 448 26.80 -9.67 -43.97
N ALA A 449 26.55 -8.36 -44.07
CA ALA A 449 26.13 -7.55 -42.94
C ALA A 449 24.63 -7.81 -42.65
N THR A 450 24.28 -8.06 -41.39
CA THR A 450 22.88 -8.17 -40.99
C THR A 450 22.29 -6.79 -40.74
N ILE A 451 21.19 -6.49 -41.42
CA ILE A 451 20.45 -5.24 -41.28
C ILE A 451 19.11 -5.52 -40.61
N GLU A 452 18.87 -4.94 -39.43
CA GLU A 452 17.53 -4.85 -38.84
C GLU A 452 16.76 -3.74 -39.56
N ILE A 453 15.62 -4.07 -40.15
CA ILE A 453 14.75 -3.11 -40.82
C ILE A 453 14.01 -2.30 -39.76
N THR A 454 14.20 -0.98 -39.77
CA THR A 454 13.62 -0.06 -38.77
C THR A 454 12.59 0.90 -39.36
N SER A 455 12.52 1.02 -40.70
CA SER A 455 11.49 1.79 -41.38
C SER A 455 10.39 0.88 -41.91
N SER A 456 9.23 1.45 -42.22
CA SER A 456 8.28 0.79 -43.12
C SER A 456 8.97 0.49 -44.46
N VAL A 457 8.69 -0.69 -45.01
CA VAL A 457 9.16 -1.09 -46.34
C VAL A 457 8.20 -0.53 -47.38
N SER A 458 8.72 0.19 -48.37
CA SER A 458 7.93 0.77 -49.46
C SER A 458 8.11 -0.05 -50.74
N ILE A 459 7.00 -0.38 -51.39
CA ILE A 459 6.98 -1.09 -52.68
C ILE A 459 6.45 -0.13 -53.74
N ASP A 460 7.26 0.12 -54.77
CA ASP A 460 6.89 0.88 -55.95
C ASP A 460 6.74 -0.10 -57.12
N LEU A 461 5.48 -0.48 -57.42
CA LEU A 461 5.16 -1.40 -58.51
C LEU A 461 5.30 -0.76 -59.90
N ARG A 462 5.36 0.57 -60.00
CA ARG A 462 5.57 1.25 -61.30
C ARG A 462 7.02 1.13 -61.72
N ASN A 463 7.94 1.31 -60.78
CA ASN A 463 9.38 1.21 -61.03
C ASN A 463 9.96 -0.17 -60.64
N MET A 464 9.14 -1.08 -60.13
CA MET A 464 9.53 -2.40 -59.63
C MET A 464 10.65 -2.33 -58.57
N ARG A 465 10.44 -1.50 -57.53
CA ARG A 465 11.44 -1.25 -56.47
C ARG A 465 10.91 -1.56 -55.08
N VAL A 466 11.79 -2.08 -54.24
CA VAL A 466 11.60 -2.18 -52.77
C VAL A 466 12.56 -1.21 -52.10
N SER A 467 12.07 -0.35 -51.22
CA SER A 467 12.90 0.61 -50.48
C SER A 467 12.70 0.45 -48.98
N PHE A 468 13.79 0.41 -48.23
CA PHE A 468 13.75 0.39 -46.76
C PHE A 468 14.99 1.04 -46.16
N SER A 469 14.91 1.38 -44.89
CA SER A 469 16.03 1.79 -44.05
C SER A 469 16.08 0.93 -42.81
N GLY A 470 17.31 0.70 -42.35
CA GLY A 470 17.59 -0.14 -41.20
C GLY A 470 18.90 0.25 -40.55
N ILE A 471 19.29 -0.57 -39.60
CA ILE A 471 20.54 -0.43 -38.85
C ILE A 471 21.36 -1.69 -38.94
N LEU A 472 22.68 -1.52 -38.93
CA LEU A 472 23.61 -2.64 -38.84
C LEU A 472 23.56 -3.23 -37.43
N VAL A 473 23.30 -4.53 -37.35
CA VAL A 473 23.26 -5.29 -36.09
C VAL A 473 24.07 -6.58 -36.21
N ASP A 474 24.39 -7.17 -35.07
CA ASP A 474 25.05 -8.48 -34.99
C ASP A 474 24.05 -9.58 -34.60
N SER A 475 24.39 -10.85 -34.84
CA SER A 475 23.61 -12.00 -34.37
C SER A 475 23.42 -12.03 -32.85
N THR A 476 24.36 -11.44 -32.11
CA THR A 476 24.35 -11.33 -30.64
C THR A 476 23.54 -10.13 -30.12
N LEU A 477 22.75 -9.44 -30.97
CA LEU A 477 21.98 -8.24 -30.59
C LEU A 477 21.16 -8.41 -29.31
N TYR A 478 20.62 -9.60 -29.10
CA TYR A 478 19.75 -9.95 -27.98
C TYR A 478 20.44 -10.70 -26.83
N ASP A 479 21.73 -11.02 -26.98
CA ASP A 479 22.50 -11.64 -25.91
C ASP A 479 22.65 -10.63 -24.77
N PHE A 480 22.60 -11.12 -23.53
CA PHE A 480 22.69 -10.28 -22.35
C PHE A 480 23.33 -11.05 -21.21
N ASP A 481 24.51 -10.62 -20.80
CA ASP A 481 25.22 -11.16 -19.65
C ASP A 481 24.82 -10.36 -18.41
N ALA A 482 23.90 -10.92 -17.62
CA ALA A 482 23.36 -10.25 -16.45
C ALA A 482 24.40 -9.99 -15.35
N ALA A 483 25.49 -10.76 -15.30
CA ALA A 483 26.53 -10.58 -14.30
C ALA A 483 27.33 -9.27 -14.52
N THR A 484 27.50 -8.86 -15.78
CA THR A 484 28.29 -7.68 -16.15
C THR A 484 27.45 -6.51 -16.65
N GLU A 485 26.32 -6.77 -17.29
CA GLU A 485 25.54 -5.76 -18.02
C GLU A 485 24.33 -5.23 -17.25
N GLU A 486 23.80 -5.95 -16.26
CA GLU A 486 22.57 -5.54 -15.58
C GLU A 486 22.79 -4.32 -14.66
N GLY A 487 23.97 -4.17 -14.05
CA GLY A 487 24.21 -3.08 -13.10
C GLY A 487 23.35 -3.17 -11.83
N VAL A 488 23.67 -2.37 -10.82
CA VAL A 488 22.99 -2.38 -9.52
C VAL A 488 21.89 -1.32 -9.57
N PRO A 489 20.60 -1.65 -9.36
CA PRO A 489 19.57 -0.62 -9.22
C PRO A 489 19.86 0.25 -7.98
N GLY A 490 19.29 1.46 -7.93
CA GLY A 490 19.44 2.31 -6.75
C GLY A 490 18.91 1.62 -5.49
N GLU A 491 19.51 1.93 -4.34
CA GLU A 491 18.85 1.62 -3.06
C GLU A 491 17.58 2.46 -2.98
N SER A 492 16.48 1.87 -2.53
CA SER A 492 15.28 2.65 -2.23
C SER A 492 14.97 2.53 -0.75
N VAL A 493 14.54 3.67 -0.21
CA VAL A 493 14.14 3.85 1.19
C VAL A 493 12.75 3.27 1.36
N GLU A 494 12.56 2.38 2.33
CA GLU A 494 11.23 1.98 2.76
C GLU A 494 10.68 3.05 3.72
N PRO A 495 9.42 3.51 3.55
CA PRO A 495 8.80 4.38 4.52
C PRO A 495 8.76 3.69 5.89
N LEU A 496 9.19 4.39 6.94
CA LEU A 496 9.00 3.90 8.29
C LEU A 496 7.50 3.92 8.62
N PRO A 497 6.96 2.86 9.24
CA PRO A 497 5.60 2.89 9.74
C PRO A 497 5.48 3.98 10.81
N ASP A 498 4.28 4.54 10.97
CA ASP A 498 3.98 5.40 12.10
C ASP A 498 4.12 4.59 13.40
N GLU A 499 4.98 5.06 14.31
CA GLU A 499 5.19 4.41 15.61
C GLU A 499 4.10 4.81 16.63
N GLY A 500 3.21 5.74 16.24
CA GLY A 500 2.14 6.24 17.09
C GLY A 500 2.68 7.13 18.22
N VAL A 501 1.88 7.28 19.27
CA VAL A 501 2.28 8.07 20.45
C VAL A 501 3.08 7.17 21.39
N PRO A 502 4.31 7.56 21.79
CA PRO A 502 5.14 6.75 22.68
C PRO A 502 4.50 6.60 24.07
N GLU A 503 4.70 5.44 24.68
CA GLU A 503 4.29 5.21 26.07
C GLU A 503 5.15 6.07 27.03
N PRO A 504 4.58 6.59 28.14
CA PRO A 504 5.35 7.35 29.11
C PRO A 504 6.49 6.52 29.73
N VAL A 505 7.71 7.05 29.69
CA VAL A 505 8.91 6.42 30.29
C VAL A 505 9.11 6.90 31.72
N ASP A 506 9.59 5.98 32.58
CA ASP A 506 9.89 6.24 34.00
C ASP A 506 8.71 6.88 34.77
N PHE A 507 7.49 6.45 34.44
CA PHE A 507 6.30 6.85 35.18
C PHE A 507 6.42 6.48 36.66
N ALA A 508 6.39 7.51 37.50
CA ALA A 508 6.35 7.40 38.95
C ALA A 508 5.17 8.20 39.50
N ALA A 509 4.58 7.70 40.59
CA ALA A 509 3.49 8.37 41.29
C ALA A 509 3.78 8.38 42.79
N THR A 510 3.61 9.53 43.43
CA THR A 510 3.85 9.69 44.87
C THR A 510 2.69 10.44 45.52
N ILE A 511 2.45 10.17 46.80
CA ILE A 511 1.50 10.94 47.60
C ILE A 511 2.19 12.18 48.13
N GLN A 512 1.64 13.35 47.78
CA GLN A 512 2.04 14.63 48.34
C GLN A 512 0.86 15.26 49.08
N THR A 513 1.19 16.24 49.92
CA THR A 513 0.22 16.90 50.80
C THR A 513 0.34 18.40 50.67
N GLU A 514 -0.79 19.10 50.74
CA GLU A 514 -0.81 20.55 50.84
C GLU A 514 -1.80 21.02 51.91
N VAL A 515 -1.55 22.22 52.43
CA VAL A 515 -2.42 22.84 53.42
C VAL A 515 -3.59 23.50 52.70
N VAL A 516 -4.81 23.08 53.05
CA VAL A 516 -6.06 23.64 52.54
C VAL A 516 -6.64 24.66 53.53
N SER A 517 -7.70 25.36 53.11
CA SER A 517 -8.37 26.38 53.93
C SER A 517 -8.79 25.80 55.29
N GLY A 518 -8.51 26.56 56.37
CA GLY A 518 -8.76 26.12 57.75
C GLY A 518 -7.61 25.36 58.41
N GLY A 519 -6.45 25.21 57.75
CA GLY A 519 -5.25 24.60 58.33
C GLY A 519 -5.24 23.07 58.29
N ALA A 520 -6.25 22.45 57.70
CA ALA A 520 -6.25 21.02 57.40
C ALA A 520 -5.27 20.71 56.25
N THR A 521 -4.75 19.50 56.22
CA THR A 521 -3.89 19.00 55.15
C THR A 521 -4.69 18.04 54.28
N ALA A 522 -4.44 18.03 52.97
CA ALA A 522 -5.10 17.11 52.04
C ALA A 522 -4.05 16.39 51.16
N ALA A 523 -4.28 15.12 50.88
CA ALA A 523 -3.42 14.30 50.03
C ALA A 523 -3.83 14.38 48.56
N PHE A 524 -2.84 14.32 47.67
CA PHE A 524 -3.02 14.15 46.22
C PHE A 524 -1.88 13.29 45.63
N ILE A 525 -2.10 12.74 44.44
CA ILE A 525 -1.07 12.04 43.66
C ILE A 525 -0.32 13.08 42.83
N LEU A 526 0.99 13.14 42.99
CA LEU A 526 1.88 13.77 42.01
C LEU A 526 2.47 12.66 41.13
N ALA A 527 2.04 12.63 39.88
CA ALA A 527 2.60 11.78 38.84
C ALA A 527 3.74 12.53 38.14
N THR A 528 4.83 11.84 37.86
CA THR A 528 6.00 12.35 37.12
C THR A 528 6.47 11.31 36.11
N TRP A 529 7.07 11.77 35.02
CA TRP A 529 7.62 10.94 33.95
C TRP A 529 8.78 11.69 33.26
N ASP A 530 9.53 10.99 32.43
CA ASP A 530 10.60 11.59 31.65
C ASP A 530 10.06 12.46 30.51
N PHE A 531 10.74 13.58 30.24
CA PHE A 531 10.36 14.46 29.13
C PHE A 531 10.59 13.77 27.79
N GLU A 532 9.52 13.67 27.00
CA GLU A 532 9.59 13.08 25.65
C GLU A 532 9.49 14.16 24.55
N ALA A 533 8.45 15.02 24.59
CA ALA A 533 8.24 16.07 23.60
C ALA A 533 7.32 17.20 24.08
N ASP A 534 7.53 18.42 23.55
CA ASP A 534 6.76 19.63 23.88
C ASP A 534 5.29 19.58 23.45
N THR A 535 4.94 18.68 22.53
CA THR A 535 3.59 18.56 21.95
C THR A 535 2.71 17.55 22.67
N LEU A 536 3.28 16.71 23.54
CA LEU A 536 2.55 15.65 24.21
C LEU A 536 1.87 16.14 25.48
N THR A 537 0.62 15.75 25.66
CA THR A 537 -0.12 15.85 26.92
C THR A 537 -0.26 14.47 27.54
N TYR A 538 -0.39 14.41 28.86
CA TYR A 538 -0.46 13.14 29.58
C TYR A 538 -1.74 13.08 30.41
N GLU A 539 -2.39 11.92 30.40
CA GLU A 539 -3.58 11.64 31.19
C GLU A 539 -3.24 10.68 32.33
N LEU A 540 -3.42 11.15 33.56
CA LEU A 540 -3.36 10.35 34.76
C LEU A 540 -4.74 9.81 35.10
N GLU A 541 -4.89 8.50 35.07
CA GLU A 541 -6.06 7.79 35.56
C GLU A 541 -5.83 7.31 37.00
N TYR A 542 -6.80 7.50 37.87
CA TYR A 542 -6.74 7.00 39.25
C TYR A 542 -8.11 6.61 39.79
N ASP A 543 -8.15 5.56 40.62
CA ASP A 543 -9.37 5.08 41.30
C ASP A 543 -9.03 4.36 42.61
N ARG A 544 -9.99 4.25 43.54
CA ARG A 544 -9.81 3.50 44.78
C ARG A 544 -9.78 2.00 44.51
N THR A 545 -8.95 1.27 45.24
CA THR A 545 -8.89 -0.20 45.12
C THR A 545 -10.09 -0.88 45.79
N SER A 546 -10.73 -0.21 46.76
CA SER A 546 -12.01 -0.60 47.35
C SER A 546 -12.99 0.55 47.41
N GLY A 547 -14.29 0.28 47.21
CA GLY A 547 -15.33 1.31 47.29
C GLY A 547 -15.23 2.40 46.20
N SER A 548 -14.80 2.01 44.99
CA SER A 548 -14.73 2.90 43.82
C SER A 548 -16.04 3.68 43.62
N THR A 549 -15.90 4.97 43.33
CA THR A 549 -17.01 5.86 42.95
C THR A 549 -16.96 6.20 41.45
N GLY A 550 -16.15 5.47 40.69
CA GLY A 550 -15.84 5.75 39.29
C GLY A 550 -14.44 6.33 39.12
N VAL A 551 -13.79 5.91 38.03
CA VAL A 551 -12.46 6.33 37.61
C VAL A 551 -12.38 7.85 37.48
N GLN A 552 -11.30 8.43 38.01
CA GLN A 552 -11.00 9.86 37.92
C GLN A 552 -9.81 10.08 36.98
N GLN A 553 -9.78 11.26 36.36
CA GLN A 553 -8.74 11.64 35.38
C GLN A 553 -8.17 13.01 35.71
N ALA A 554 -6.90 13.21 35.40
CA ALA A 554 -6.23 14.51 35.40
C ALA A 554 -5.32 14.63 34.16
N PHE A 555 -5.23 15.82 33.58
CA PHE A 555 -4.46 16.07 32.36
C PHE A 555 -3.32 17.06 32.61
N SER A 556 -2.15 16.78 32.06
CA SER A 556 -1.03 17.72 32.01
C SER A 556 -1.25 18.78 30.93
N ASN A 557 -0.50 19.89 30.98
CA ASN A 557 -0.34 20.71 29.78
C ASN A 557 0.68 20.05 28.84
N ALA A 558 0.75 20.56 27.61
CA ALA A 558 1.71 20.07 26.63
C ALA A 558 3.15 20.41 27.07
N GLY A 559 4.04 19.41 27.04
CA GLY A 559 5.45 19.54 27.44
C GLY A 559 5.70 19.48 28.95
N ASP A 560 4.66 19.35 29.78
CA ASP A 560 4.84 19.11 31.22
C ASP A 560 5.41 17.71 31.47
N THR A 561 6.15 17.55 32.58
CA THR A 561 6.70 16.27 33.07
C THR A 561 6.05 15.82 34.38
N GLN A 562 4.97 16.49 34.78
CA GLN A 562 4.21 16.16 35.97
C GLN A 562 2.74 16.52 35.82
N VAL A 563 1.86 15.73 36.45
CA VAL A 563 0.45 16.05 36.60
C VAL A 563 0.00 15.71 38.00
N ARG A 564 -0.85 16.57 38.54
CA ARG A 564 -1.42 16.45 39.87
C ARG A 564 -2.87 15.97 39.79
N SER A 565 -3.23 14.99 40.62
CA SER A 565 -4.62 14.56 40.81
C SER A 565 -5.45 15.57 41.61
N GLY A 566 -6.77 15.37 41.65
CA GLY A 566 -7.62 15.96 42.67
C GLY A 566 -7.28 15.46 44.08
N TYR A 567 -7.92 16.05 45.09
CA TYR A 567 -7.75 15.60 46.48
C TYR A 567 -8.31 14.19 46.68
N LEU A 568 -7.59 13.40 47.48
CA LEU A 568 -7.92 12.02 47.78
C LEU A 568 -8.63 11.92 49.13
N VAL A 569 -9.34 10.81 49.35
CA VAL A 569 -9.85 10.50 50.68
C VAL A 569 -8.76 9.84 51.50
N ASP A 570 -8.54 10.40 52.68
CA ASP A 570 -7.47 10.00 53.59
C ASP A 570 -7.65 8.56 54.09
N GLY A 571 -6.56 7.82 54.17
CA GLY A 571 -6.50 6.41 54.57
C GLY A 571 -6.89 5.39 53.49
N GLU A 572 -7.42 5.83 52.34
CA GLU A 572 -7.82 4.94 51.25
C GLU A 572 -6.65 4.61 50.32
N GLU A 573 -6.67 3.40 49.76
CA GLU A 573 -5.70 2.96 48.75
C GLU A 573 -6.23 3.22 47.33
N TYR A 574 -5.36 3.77 46.50
CA TYR A 574 -5.62 4.11 45.10
C TYR A 574 -4.70 3.33 44.19
N LYS A 575 -5.20 2.99 43.00
CA LYS A 575 -4.40 2.57 41.85
C LYS A 575 -4.35 3.71 40.85
N CYS A 576 -3.20 3.96 40.24
CA CYS A 576 -3.06 4.96 39.19
C CYS A 576 -2.14 4.51 38.05
N ARG A 577 -2.36 5.05 36.86
CA ARG A 577 -1.58 4.78 35.64
C ARG A 577 -1.60 6.00 34.71
N LEU A 578 -0.66 6.07 33.78
CA LEU A 578 -0.48 7.20 32.88
C LEU A 578 -0.54 6.75 31.41
N ARG A 579 -0.99 7.62 30.52
CA ARG A 579 -0.78 7.48 29.06
C ARG A 579 -0.51 8.85 28.43
N ALA A 580 0.13 8.85 27.27
CA ALA A 580 0.40 10.06 26.50
C ALA A 580 -0.63 10.26 25.37
N TYR A 581 -0.81 11.52 24.98
CA TYR A 581 -1.62 11.98 23.85
C TYR A 581 -0.82 12.91 22.95
N GLY A 582 -0.96 12.73 21.64
CA GLY A 582 -0.26 13.53 20.65
C GLY A 582 -0.82 13.31 19.26
N GLY A 583 -0.86 14.36 18.44
CA GLY A 583 -1.33 14.23 17.05
C GLY A 583 -2.80 13.80 16.90
N GLY A 584 -3.55 13.77 18.00
CA GLY A 584 -4.93 13.27 18.06
C GLY A 584 -5.07 11.76 18.31
N SER A 585 -3.97 11.05 18.55
CA SER A 585 -3.91 9.65 18.97
C SER A 585 -3.43 9.51 20.41
N LYS A 586 -3.44 8.29 20.97
CA LYS A 586 -2.97 7.98 22.34
C LYS A 586 -2.06 6.77 22.41
N SER A 587 -1.18 6.77 23.41
CA SER A 587 -0.34 5.60 23.73
C SER A 587 -1.15 4.53 24.48
N ASN A 588 -0.55 3.34 24.66
CA ASN A 588 -1.04 2.41 25.68
C ASN A 588 -0.89 3.02 27.08
N TRP A 589 -1.59 2.41 28.03
CA TRP A 589 -1.44 2.71 29.45
C TRP A 589 -0.19 2.07 30.03
N THR A 590 0.46 2.77 30.96
CA THR A 590 1.44 2.15 31.87
C THR A 590 0.77 1.14 32.81
N ASP A 591 1.58 0.31 33.47
CA ASP A 591 1.13 -0.51 34.59
C ASP A 591 0.56 0.33 35.74
N TYR A 592 -0.31 -0.28 36.55
CA TYR A 592 -0.88 0.35 37.73
C TYR A 592 0.14 0.46 38.87
N ILE A 593 0.25 1.63 39.48
CA ILE A 593 0.95 1.90 40.75
C ILE A 593 -0.10 2.01 41.86
N LEU A 594 0.12 1.34 43.00
CA LEU A 594 -0.76 1.40 44.18
C LEU A 594 -0.17 2.31 45.25
N LEU A 595 -0.99 3.20 45.81
CA LEU A 595 -0.60 4.22 46.79
C LEU A 595 -1.70 4.42 47.83
N THR A 596 -1.34 4.56 49.11
CA THR A 596 -2.29 4.92 50.17
C THR A 596 -2.29 6.42 50.41
N ALA A 597 -3.43 7.07 50.21
CA ALA A 597 -3.60 8.49 50.51
C ALA A 597 -3.38 8.74 52.01
N THR A 598 -2.41 9.58 52.35
CA THR A 598 -2.09 9.95 53.73
C THR A 598 -2.03 11.47 53.80
N ALA A 599 -3.08 12.10 54.35
CA ALA A 599 -3.21 13.55 54.42
C ALA A 599 -2.24 14.16 55.43
N ASP A 600 -2.03 13.50 56.58
CA ASP A 600 -1.02 13.87 57.57
C ASP A 600 0.01 12.74 57.74
N PRO A 601 1.21 12.87 57.14
CA PRO A 601 2.27 11.87 57.27
C PRO A 601 3.06 12.02 58.58
N VAL A 602 2.85 13.11 59.34
CA VAL A 602 3.65 13.43 60.53
C VAL A 602 3.10 12.65 61.72
N SER A 603 3.93 11.80 62.33
CA SER A 603 3.55 11.12 63.56
C SER A 603 3.33 12.11 64.71
N PRO A 604 2.29 11.93 65.54
CA PRO A 604 2.17 12.68 66.78
C PRO A 604 3.25 12.20 67.78
N GLY A 605 3.50 13.00 68.83
CA GLY A 605 4.35 12.59 69.94
C GLY A 605 3.77 11.39 70.72
N PRO A 606 4.57 10.70 71.54
CA PRO A 606 4.07 9.65 72.41
C PRO A 606 3.14 10.22 73.48
N VAL A 607 2.19 9.41 73.95
CA VAL A 607 1.48 9.71 75.19
C VAL A 607 2.45 9.68 76.38
N THR A 608 2.11 10.31 77.50
CA THR A 608 2.94 10.30 78.71
C THR A 608 2.09 9.96 79.95
N SER A 609 2.73 9.78 81.11
CA SER A 609 2.04 9.50 82.38
C SER A 609 1.12 8.27 82.32
N VAL A 610 1.54 7.25 81.56
CA VAL A 610 0.74 6.04 81.34
C VAL A 610 0.62 5.23 82.63
N SER A 611 -0.61 4.86 82.98
CA SER A 611 -0.90 3.94 84.09
C SER A 611 -2.15 3.11 83.80
N VAL A 612 -2.32 2.03 84.56
CA VAL A 612 -3.48 1.14 84.44
C VAL A 612 -4.04 0.85 85.84
N ASP A 613 -5.34 1.05 86.01
CA ASP A 613 -6.09 0.71 87.22
C ASP A 613 -6.96 -0.52 86.96
N VAL A 614 -6.80 -1.54 87.81
CA VAL A 614 -7.47 -2.86 87.75
C VAL A 614 -8.28 -3.12 89.02
N SER A 615 -8.68 -2.06 89.74
CA SER A 615 -9.44 -2.17 91.00
C SER A 615 -10.86 -2.76 90.82
N THR A 616 -11.41 -2.73 89.60
CA THR A 616 -12.70 -3.34 89.25
C THR A 616 -12.48 -4.70 88.57
N PRO A 617 -13.04 -5.81 89.09
CA PRO A 617 -12.91 -7.14 88.48
C PRO A 617 -13.36 -7.17 87.02
N GLY A 618 -12.56 -7.82 86.16
CA GLY A 618 -12.82 -7.92 84.73
C GLY A 618 -12.62 -6.64 83.90
N GLU A 619 -12.07 -5.58 84.48
CA GLU A 619 -11.82 -4.30 83.80
C GLU A 619 -10.37 -3.82 83.97
N ALA A 620 -9.87 -3.07 82.99
CA ALA A 620 -8.60 -2.35 83.08
C ALA A 620 -8.81 -0.93 82.56
N THR A 621 -8.65 0.07 83.44
CA THR A 621 -8.76 1.48 83.08
C THR A 621 -7.37 2.04 82.80
N PHE A 622 -7.11 2.32 81.54
CA PHE A 622 -5.87 2.93 81.07
C PHE A 622 -5.98 4.45 81.19
N GLN A 623 -4.96 5.09 81.74
CA GLN A 623 -4.88 6.55 81.88
C GLN A 623 -3.60 7.05 81.24
N TRP A 624 -3.66 8.20 80.58
CA TRP A 624 -2.50 8.84 79.94
C TRP A 624 -2.67 10.35 79.83
N THR A 625 -1.59 11.03 79.46
CA THR A 625 -1.60 12.41 78.99
C THR A 625 -1.27 12.42 77.51
N ALA A 626 -2.17 12.96 76.69
CA ALA A 626 -1.96 13.13 75.26
C ALA A 626 -0.73 14.02 74.99
N PRO A 627 0.05 13.76 73.93
CA PRO A 627 1.18 14.60 73.56
C PRO A 627 0.76 16.04 73.29
N ASN A 628 1.70 16.98 73.48
CA ASN A 628 1.56 18.35 72.99
C ASN A 628 1.87 18.44 71.49
N SER A 629 1.19 17.61 70.69
CA SER A 629 1.29 17.59 69.23
C SER A 629 -0.03 18.09 68.67
N SER A 630 0.00 19.15 67.87
CA SER A 630 -1.21 19.75 67.28
C SER A 630 -2.00 18.77 66.41
N ASN A 631 -1.36 17.71 65.93
CA ASN A 631 -1.95 16.66 65.13
C ASN A 631 -2.27 15.38 65.92
N TYR A 632 -2.28 15.40 67.25
CA TYR A 632 -2.85 14.29 68.02
C TYR A 632 -4.36 14.22 67.78
N TYR A 633 -4.86 13.01 67.54
CA TYR A 633 -6.28 12.77 67.26
C TYR A 633 -6.90 11.75 68.22
N ALA A 634 -6.17 10.66 68.50
CA ALA A 634 -6.65 9.61 69.38
C ALA A 634 -5.50 8.80 69.98
N CYS A 635 -5.82 8.00 70.99
CA CYS A 635 -4.96 6.97 71.54
C CYS A 635 -5.58 5.60 71.29
N ARG A 636 -4.81 4.70 70.68
CA ARG A 636 -5.15 3.28 70.52
C ARG A 636 -4.57 2.49 71.69
N VAL A 637 -5.41 1.71 72.35
CA VAL A 637 -5.05 0.85 73.48
C VAL A 637 -4.98 -0.59 72.99
N TYR A 638 -3.80 -1.20 73.10
CA TYR A 638 -3.56 -2.60 72.78
C TYR A 638 -3.27 -3.40 74.05
N ILE A 639 -3.70 -4.66 74.09
CA ILE A 639 -3.34 -5.59 75.16
C ILE A 639 -2.88 -6.94 74.62
N ASN A 640 -2.10 -7.67 75.41
CA ASN A 640 -1.65 -9.02 75.10
C ASN A 640 -1.32 -9.79 76.38
N THR A 641 -1.35 -11.12 76.34
CA THR A 641 -0.86 -11.98 77.45
C THR A 641 0.65 -12.22 77.38
N VAL A 642 1.29 -11.84 76.26
CA VAL A 642 2.73 -11.87 76.04
C VAL A 642 3.24 -10.44 75.89
N ASN A 643 4.44 -10.13 76.41
CA ASN A 643 5.08 -8.81 76.28
C ASN A 643 5.57 -8.53 74.84
N ASN A 644 4.63 -8.41 73.89
CA ASN A 644 4.91 -8.15 72.48
C ASN A 644 3.75 -7.41 71.82
N LEU A 645 3.94 -6.11 71.54
CA LEU A 645 2.97 -5.26 70.84
C LEU A 645 2.63 -5.79 69.44
N GLY A 646 3.60 -6.35 68.71
CA GLY A 646 3.39 -6.88 67.36
C GLY A 646 2.39 -8.04 67.28
N THR A 647 2.03 -8.63 68.42
CA THR A 647 0.98 -9.67 68.53
C THR A 647 -0.18 -9.24 69.43
N ALA A 648 -0.19 -7.98 69.88
CA ALA A 648 -1.22 -7.45 70.76
C ALA A 648 -2.51 -7.14 69.99
N THR A 649 -3.64 -7.20 70.69
CA THR A 649 -4.96 -6.94 70.13
C THR A 649 -5.41 -5.54 70.51
N LEU A 650 -5.92 -4.77 69.54
CA LEU A 650 -6.54 -3.46 69.78
C LEU A 650 -7.84 -3.67 70.58
N VAL A 651 -7.95 -3.07 71.76
CA VAL A 651 -9.15 -3.17 72.61
C VAL A 651 -9.96 -1.89 72.69
N ALA A 652 -9.34 -0.73 72.46
CA ALA A 652 -10.06 0.54 72.39
C ALA A 652 -9.31 1.57 71.55
N THR A 653 -10.06 2.52 71.00
CA THR A 653 -9.54 3.79 70.48
C THR A 653 -10.30 4.91 71.17
N GLU A 654 -9.57 5.83 71.83
CA GLU A 654 -10.15 6.97 72.53
C GLU A 654 -9.72 8.27 71.84
N TYR A 655 -10.68 9.12 71.50
CA TYR A 655 -10.45 10.37 70.78
C TYR A 655 -10.36 11.52 71.77
N GLY A 656 -9.34 12.38 71.63
CA GLY A 656 -9.14 13.49 72.55
C GLY A 656 -8.28 14.61 71.96
N PRO A 657 -8.29 15.81 72.57
CA PRO A 657 -7.45 16.91 72.12
C PRO A 657 -6.00 16.77 72.63
N PRO A 658 -5.03 17.45 72.00
CA PRO A 658 -3.64 17.50 72.47
C PRO A 658 -3.51 17.98 73.91
N SER A 659 -2.48 17.51 74.62
CA SER A 659 -2.17 17.87 76.02
C SER A 659 -3.24 17.56 77.08
N ALA A 660 -4.34 16.89 76.72
CA ALA A 660 -5.35 16.49 77.69
C ALA A 660 -4.93 15.24 78.48
N VAL A 661 -5.31 15.19 79.76
CA VAL A 661 -5.32 13.94 80.53
C VAL A 661 -6.57 13.18 80.13
N ASP A 662 -6.42 11.91 79.78
CA ASP A 662 -7.49 11.10 79.23
C ASP A 662 -7.43 9.67 79.78
N ALA A 663 -8.55 8.95 79.69
CA ALA A 663 -8.66 7.60 80.22
C ALA A 663 -9.67 6.76 79.45
N ARG A 664 -9.39 5.46 79.32
CA ARG A 664 -10.28 4.50 78.68
C ARG A 664 -10.28 3.15 79.40
N THR A 665 -11.47 2.67 79.74
CA THR A 665 -11.66 1.35 80.35
C THR A 665 -11.89 0.29 79.28
N ALA A 666 -11.06 -0.75 79.31
CA ALA A 666 -11.31 -2.01 78.62
C ALA A 666 -12.08 -2.93 79.57
N THR A 667 -13.23 -3.43 79.13
CA THR A 667 -14.13 -4.29 79.93
C THR A 667 -14.13 -5.72 79.41
N SER A 668 -14.78 -6.63 80.16
CA SER A 668 -14.92 -8.05 79.78
C SER A 668 -13.60 -8.79 79.62
N LEU A 669 -12.57 -8.39 80.38
CA LEU A 669 -11.27 -9.08 80.39
C LEU A 669 -11.36 -10.31 81.31
N SER A 670 -10.92 -11.46 80.81
CA SER A 670 -10.80 -12.67 81.64
C SER A 670 -9.69 -12.50 82.68
N PRO A 671 -9.79 -13.11 83.87
CA PRO A 671 -8.71 -13.05 84.85
C PRO A 671 -7.40 -13.63 84.28
N ASN A 672 -6.38 -12.79 84.11
CA ASN A 672 -5.07 -13.16 83.57
C ASN A 672 -4.03 -12.04 83.76
N ASN A 673 -2.79 -12.35 83.43
CA ASN A 673 -1.67 -11.44 83.29
C ASN A 673 -1.68 -10.82 81.88
N TYR A 674 -1.69 -9.48 81.81
CA TYR A 674 -1.69 -8.73 80.57
C TYR A 674 -0.57 -7.69 80.53
N TYR A 675 -0.14 -7.40 79.32
CA TYR A 675 0.69 -6.25 78.95
C TYR A 675 -0.17 -5.31 78.12
N GLY A 676 -0.02 -4.00 78.32
CA GLY A 676 -0.78 -2.97 77.64
C GLY A 676 0.13 -1.95 76.98
N TRP A 677 -0.31 -1.39 75.85
CA TRP A 677 0.39 -0.36 75.11
C TRP A 677 -0.57 0.71 74.64
N LEU A 678 -0.16 1.96 74.83
CA LEU A 678 -0.90 3.13 74.38
C LEU A 678 -0.15 3.78 73.24
N VAL A 679 -0.83 3.92 72.10
CA VAL A 679 -0.27 4.42 70.85
C VAL A 679 -1.06 5.63 70.39
N ALA A 680 -0.45 6.82 70.45
CA ALA A 680 -1.03 8.03 69.89
C ALA A 680 -1.13 7.91 68.36
N ILE A 681 -2.22 8.38 67.77
CA ILE A 681 -2.41 8.47 66.32
C ILE A 681 -2.82 9.88 65.90
N ASN A 682 -2.47 10.27 64.68
CA ASN A 682 -2.98 11.48 64.04
C ASN A 682 -4.32 11.20 63.30
N PRO A 683 -4.96 12.22 62.68
CA PRO A 683 -6.21 12.04 61.94
C PRO A 683 -6.12 11.01 60.80
N SER A 684 -4.95 10.89 60.16
CA SER A 684 -4.67 9.89 59.12
C SER A 684 -4.35 8.50 59.67
N GLY A 685 -4.51 8.29 60.98
CA GLY A 685 -4.24 7.02 61.64
C GLY A 685 -2.76 6.66 61.74
N LYS A 686 -1.85 7.60 61.42
CA LYS A 686 -0.40 7.42 61.56
C LYS A 686 -0.04 7.36 63.05
N PRO A 687 0.56 6.25 63.53
CA PRO A 687 0.94 6.15 64.93
C PRO A 687 2.15 7.01 65.27
N SER A 688 2.32 7.32 66.55
CA SER A 688 3.61 7.71 67.12
C SER A 688 4.67 6.66 66.72
N ASN A 689 5.83 7.11 66.23
CA ASN A 689 6.81 6.30 65.49
C ASN A 689 7.02 4.88 66.08
N PRO A 690 6.84 3.80 65.29
CA PRO A 690 6.85 2.41 65.76
C PRO A 690 8.21 1.86 66.24
N ALA A 691 9.32 2.57 66.02
CA ALA A 691 10.63 2.12 66.48
C ALA A 691 10.93 2.43 67.96
N ASP A 692 10.23 3.41 68.57
CA ASP A 692 10.65 3.96 69.87
C ASP A 692 9.51 4.49 70.78
N ASN A 693 8.21 4.43 70.39
CA ASN A 693 7.17 5.27 71.05
C ASN A 693 5.77 4.65 71.22
N ASP A 694 5.67 3.34 71.47
CA ASP A 694 4.55 2.74 72.18
C ASP A 694 4.82 2.80 73.69
N VAL A 695 3.92 3.45 74.46
CA VAL A 695 4.14 3.57 75.90
C VAL A 695 3.47 2.40 76.61
N ALA A 696 4.31 1.46 77.02
CA ALA A 696 3.87 0.26 77.73
C ALA A 696 3.37 0.60 79.14
N THR A 697 2.30 -0.04 79.58
CA THR A 697 1.82 0.02 80.98
C THR A 697 2.67 -0.82 81.93
N GLY A 698 3.53 -1.70 81.38
CA GLY A 698 4.06 -2.84 82.11
C GLY A 698 3.02 -3.95 82.30
N LEU A 699 3.40 -4.99 83.05
CA LEU A 699 2.53 -6.10 83.41
C LEU A 699 1.46 -5.63 84.40
N PHE A 700 0.20 -5.95 84.13
CA PHE A 700 -0.91 -5.79 85.06
C PHE A 700 -1.74 -7.07 85.15
N VAL A 701 -2.43 -7.25 86.27
CA VAL A 701 -3.18 -8.48 86.58
C VAL A 701 -4.65 -8.11 86.68
N VAL A 702 -5.48 -8.70 85.83
CA VAL A 702 -6.94 -8.61 85.93
C VAL A 702 -7.42 -9.75 86.81
N THR A 703 -8.19 -9.44 87.85
CA THR A 703 -8.78 -10.43 88.79
C THR A 703 -10.23 -10.75 88.50
#